data_AF-A0A949HKT1-F1
#
_entry.id   AF-A0A949HKT1-F1
#
_cell.length_a   1.000
_cell.length_b   1.000
_cell.length_c   1.000
_cell.angle_alpha   90.00
_cell.angle_beta   90.00
_cell.angle_gamma   90.00
#
_symmetry.space_group_name_H-M   'P 1'
#
loop_
_entity.id
_entity.type
_entity.pdbx_description
1 polymer ?
#
loop_
_entity_poly.entity_id
_entity_poly.type
_entity_poly.pdbx_seq_one_letter_code
_entity_poly.pdbx_strand_id
1 'polypeptide(L)'
;MSEPLHEQLAQIDAEYRAAALADGSSLQSLLLERERVLGMRSGDSLATQIEQALAQAQAMIESPACPIVAVLGMLNAGKSSLVATFLTPARAPDAGRVLIGSANTEGTHRFVLWLPETWKSNPVIWEYLSQRMAQVFGSQPEELASDPQQAALQYNDLGVREVIGQDGTPLMRSALEIPLVATDPQLDRLGIALMDCPDVQTGMMSGWQSQTPTLRSTRLDELSMAAAQARFSVLERSSTICSAYIVVLPANAMHDQTVTRLLKMLEMKMPHVQRILAVNRVPRKYTSMEISQEMQSLYGFANPSRIYMAYHFEGPERREKLQSIPSELSDRSDMLLPAFYRVDQAPVPQPPEPVSNQAWMLRLGEQLQGNSLLADAIESSLTTLRITIQRGLQNSHEWIEQSNRRWRVLHQVIAQSCLDFSLDPNAPASSPKIRLQASRQVVQQIAESLERTAPWWAKPGRWMQRLAQASKDSVGYATSWMKMPSWMLDRGNEVGQWARSRLQRGESGKVVTADVLVDALAKWDKEGILKLDLRRQERETIRSACQRAITRFQAESSTQLDPRQVDQLTLRLWEQMPMSKRILSGVAPAGVLFAPLLAVIMIPLDFGGSSVLVFASLKELLFAGAAGFGLMLASGDGMPQMAESESAWQQLSDLVAVLTDELGLERKSASEPTHVVLGTHSRTLAASSIEPMKQPECCVDGVPSNLRATQAPVWDCLERNLDRLQQNTPGR
;
A
#
# COMPACT_ATOMS: atom_id res chain seq x y z
N MET A 1 32.84 -13.24 -14.70
CA MET A 1 32.60 -11.87 -14.17
C MET A 1 31.21 -11.73 -13.54
N SER A 2 30.23 -12.58 -13.88
CA SER A 2 28.85 -12.54 -13.38
C SER A 2 28.61 -13.20 -12.01
N GLU A 3 29.42 -14.20 -11.61
CA GLU A 3 29.29 -14.90 -10.31
C GLU A 3 29.22 -13.96 -9.08
N PRO A 4 30.09 -12.95 -8.91
CA PRO A 4 30.01 -12.07 -7.74
C PRO A 4 28.75 -11.18 -7.75
N LEU A 5 28.24 -10.81 -8.93
CA LEU A 5 27.01 -10.02 -9.05
C LEU A 5 25.77 -10.87 -8.78
N HIS A 6 25.77 -12.12 -9.24
CA HIS A 6 24.67 -13.05 -9.02
C HIS A 6 24.51 -13.40 -7.54
N GLU A 7 25.62 -13.70 -6.84
CA GLU A 7 25.61 -13.96 -5.39
C GLU A 7 25.13 -12.73 -4.60
N GLN A 8 25.58 -11.53 -4.97
CA GLN A 8 25.15 -10.28 -4.31
C GLN A 8 23.66 -10.00 -4.53
N LEU A 9 23.15 -10.23 -5.74
CA LEU A 9 21.73 -10.04 -6.03
C LEU A 9 20.86 -11.07 -5.27
N ALA A 10 21.29 -12.33 -5.21
CA ALA A 10 20.62 -13.36 -4.43
C ALA A 10 20.58 -13.02 -2.94
N GLN A 11 21.67 -12.45 -2.40
CA GLN A 11 21.70 -11.96 -1.02
C GLN A 11 20.70 -10.81 -0.80
N ILE A 12 20.60 -9.86 -1.74
CA ILE A 12 19.62 -8.75 -1.65
C ILE A 12 18.18 -9.27 -1.70
N ASP A 13 17.87 -10.23 -2.58
CA ASP A 13 16.52 -10.84 -2.64
C ASP A 13 16.20 -11.59 -1.34
N ALA A 14 17.17 -12.34 -0.80
CA ALA A 14 17.00 -13.01 0.48
C ALA A 14 16.75 -12.02 1.63
N GLU A 15 17.50 -10.92 1.70
CA GLU A 15 17.34 -9.88 2.72
C GLU A 15 16.04 -9.08 2.56
N TYR A 16 15.60 -8.82 1.33
CA TYR A 16 14.30 -8.20 1.03
C TYR A 16 13.13 -9.03 1.58
N ARG A 17 13.25 -10.35 1.50
CA ARG A 17 12.24 -11.32 1.97
C ARG A 17 12.45 -11.73 3.44
N ALA A 18 13.61 -11.46 4.03
CA ALA A 18 13.93 -11.87 5.38
C ALA A 18 13.11 -11.11 6.44
N ALA A 19 12.71 -11.82 7.48
CA ALA A 19 12.10 -11.25 8.67
C ALA A 19 13.14 -10.38 9.41
N ALA A 20 12.91 -9.07 9.45
CA ALA A 20 13.85 -8.09 9.99
C ALA A 20 13.34 -7.38 11.24
N LEU A 21 12.02 -7.33 11.44
CA LEU A 21 11.37 -6.59 12.52
C LEU A 21 11.04 -7.46 13.73
N ALA A 22 10.77 -6.81 14.85
CA ALA A 22 10.39 -7.45 16.12
C ALA A 22 9.09 -8.29 16.02
N ASP A 23 8.23 -7.99 15.04
CA ASP A 23 7.03 -8.76 14.70
C ASP A 23 7.30 -9.88 13.67
N GLY A 24 8.57 -10.09 13.29
CA GLY A 24 8.98 -11.07 12.29
C GLY A 24 8.64 -10.67 10.85
N SER A 25 8.26 -9.42 10.59
CA SER A 25 7.91 -8.97 9.24
C SER A 25 9.16 -8.61 8.41
N SER A 26 9.06 -8.88 7.10
CA SER A 26 10.05 -8.50 6.07
C SER A 26 9.69 -7.17 5.40
N LEU A 27 10.65 -6.56 4.68
CA LEU A 27 10.40 -5.33 3.92
C LEU A 27 9.26 -5.52 2.92
N GLN A 28 9.24 -6.66 2.22
CA GLN A 28 8.13 -7.04 1.34
C GLN A 28 6.78 -7.01 2.06
N SER A 29 6.68 -7.69 3.20
CA SER A 29 5.42 -7.80 3.94
C SER A 29 4.92 -6.45 4.48
N LEU A 30 5.82 -5.56 4.90
CA LEU A 30 5.48 -4.20 5.35
C LEU A 30 4.93 -3.34 4.22
N LEU A 31 5.55 -3.40 3.04
CA LEU A 31 5.09 -2.64 1.88
C LEU A 31 3.70 -3.12 1.44
N LEU A 32 3.48 -4.44 1.43
CA LEU A 32 2.17 -5.03 1.11
C LEU A 32 1.10 -4.66 2.15
N GLU A 33 1.45 -4.65 3.44
CA GLU A 33 0.54 -4.20 4.50
C GLU A 33 0.17 -2.73 4.31
N ARG A 34 1.16 -1.85 4.12
CA ARG A 34 0.94 -0.43 3.86
C ARG A 34 0.03 -0.22 2.65
N GLU A 35 0.28 -0.91 1.55
CA GLU A 35 -0.50 -0.82 0.32
C GLU A 35 -1.94 -1.26 0.52
N ARG A 36 -2.16 -2.36 1.26
CA ARG A 36 -3.48 -2.84 1.64
C ARG A 36 -4.24 -1.79 2.46
N VAL A 37 -3.60 -1.18 3.44
CA VAL A 37 -4.23 -0.17 4.33
C VAL A 37 -4.56 1.11 3.57
N LEU A 38 -3.70 1.54 2.64
CA LEU A 38 -3.93 2.71 1.79
C LEU A 38 -4.91 2.45 0.63
N GLY A 39 -5.33 1.19 0.41
CA GLY A 39 -6.21 0.82 -0.69
C GLY A 39 -5.56 1.02 -2.06
N MET A 40 -4.23 0.90 -2.15
CA MET A 40 -3.52 1.04 -3.41
C MET A 40 -3.79 -0.18 -4.31
N ARG A 41 -3.92 0.06 -5.62
CA ARG A 41 -4.11 -1.00 -6.60
C ARG A 41 -2.78 -1.74 -6.81
N SER A 42 -2.84 -3.03 -7.12
CA SER A 42 -1.67 -3.88 -7.34
C SER A 42 -0.68 -3.33 -8.38
N GLY A 43 -1.14 -2.53 -9.35
CA GLY A 43 -0.28 -1.90 -10.36
C GLY A 43 0.65 -0.79 -9.83
N ASP A 44 0.29 -0.17 -8.70
CA ASP A 44 1.08 0.91 -8.07
C ASP A 44 1.88 0.39 -6.85
N SER A 45 1.88 -0.93 -6.65
CA SER A 45 2.58 -1.59 -5.56
C SER A 45 4.09 -1.42 -5.70
N LEU A 46 4.72 -0.82 -4.69
CA LEU A 46 6.15 -0.68 -4.61
C LEU A 46 6.82 -2.04 -4.35
N ALA A 47 6.15 -2.94 -3.61
CA ALA A 47 6.62 -4.30 -3.44
C ALA A 47 6.74 -5.02 -4.80
N THR A 48 5.69 -4.91 -5.63
CA THR A 48 5.68 -5.46 -6.99
C THR A 48 6.74 -4.81 -7.88
N GLN A 49 6.97 -3.49 -7.74
CA GLN A 49 8.03 -2.78 -8.48
C GLN A 49 9.43 -3.27 -8.09
N ILE A 50 9.68 -3.54 -6.81
CA ILE A 50 10.97 -4.09 -6.34
C ILE A 50 11.18 -5.50 -6.91
N GLU A 51 10.16 -6.35 -6.87
CA GLU A 51 10.23 -7.71 -7.45
C GLU A 51 10.50 -7.67 -8.96
N GLN A 52 9.83 -6.77 -9.69
CA GLN A 52 10.09 -6.55 -11.12
C GLN A 52 11.52 -6.06 -11.37
N ALA A 53 12.02 -5.13 -10.56
CA ALA A 53 13.38 -4.63 -10.68
C ALA A 53 14.43 -5.70 -10.35
N LEU A 54 14.19 -6.56 -9.36
CA LEU A 54 15.04 -7.70 -9.03
C LEU A 54 15.11 -8.69 -10.19
N ALA A 55 13.95 -9.10 -10.71
CA ALA A 55 13.85 -9.99 -11.86
C ALA A 55 14.52 -9.40 -13.11
N GLN A 56 14.37 -8.09 -13.34
CA GLN A 56 15.01 -7.40 -14.45
C GLN A 56 16.54 -7.39 -14.32
N ALA A 57 17.05 -7.06 -13.13
CA ALA A 57 18.47 -7.04 -12.83
C ALA A 57 19.10 -8.42 -12.99
N GLN A 58 18.44 -9.46 -12.46
CA GLN A 58 18.89 -10.85 -12.56
C GLN A 58 18.99 -11.27 -14.03
N ALA A 59 17.93 -11.05 -14.79
CA ALA A 59 17.90 -11.43 -16.19
C ALA A 59 18.93 -10.66 -17.05
N MET A 60 19.29 -9.42 -16.68
CA MET A 60 20.37 -8.68 -17.35
C MET A 60 21.76 -9.22 -17.02
N ILE A 61 22.01 -9.62 -15.78
CA ILE A 61 23.29 -10.22 -15.36
C ILE A 61 23.52 -11.58 -16.04
N GLU A 62 22.44 -12.35 -16.20
CA GLU A 62 22.44 -13.66 -16.86
C GLU A 62 22.44 -13.56 -18.41
N SER A 63 22.30 -12.35 -18.95
CA SER A 63 22.20 -12.14 -20.39
C SER A 63 23.46 -12.61 -21.11
N PRO A 64 23.34 -13.41 -22.19
CA PRO A 64 24.42 -13.57 -23.14
C PRO A 64 24.75 -12.21 -23.81
N ALA A 65 25.92 -12.12 -24.43
CA ALA A 65 26.38 -10.93 -25.15
C ALA A 65 25.59 -10.70 -26.46
N CYS A 66 24.31 -10.38 -26.34
CA CYS A 66 23.38 -10.15 -27.43
C CYS A 66 22.75 -8.73 -27.33
N PRO A 67 23.53 -7.66 -27.57
CA PRO A 67 23.05 -6.28 -27.42
C PRO A 67 21.92 -5.95 -28.39
N ILE A 68 20.82 -5.38 -27.88
CA ILE A 68 19.68 -4.93 -28.67
C ILE A 68 19.70 -3.40 -28.75
N VAL A 69 19.70 -2.86 -29.97
CA VAL A 69 19.64 -1.43 -30.22
C VAL A 69 18.25 -1.06 -30.73
N ALA A 70 17.53 -0.24 -29.96
CA ALA A 70 16.19 0.20 -30.35
C ALA A 70 16.25 1.42 -31.26
N VAL A 71 15.52 1.37 -32.38
CA VAL A 71 15.31 2.49 -33.28
C VAL A 71 13.95 3.11 -32.97
N LEU A 72 13.99 4.29 -32.35
CA LEU A 72 12.85 5.05 -31.88
C LEU A 72 12.70 6.32 -32.71
N GLY A 73 11.53 6.96 -32.70
CA GLY A 73 11.33 8.19 -33.45
C GLY A 73 9.90 8.48 -33.82
N MET A 74 9.69 9.63 -34.44
CA MET A 74 8.36 10.12 -34.81
C MET A 74 7.88 9.54 -36.14
N LEU A 75 6.60 9.79 -36.44
CA LEU A 75 5.98 9.40 -37.70
C LEU A 75 6.77 10.02 -38.87
N ASN A 76 7.07 9.19 -39.87
CA ASN A 76 7.81 9.59 -41.06
C ASN A 76 9.21 10.18 -40.80
N ALA A 77 9.81 9.93 -39.62
CA ALA A 77 11.19 10.33 -39.31
C ALA A 77 12.22 9.56 -40.17
N GLY A 78 11.82 8.44 -40.79
CA GLY A 78 12.70 7.56 -41.57
C GLY A 78 13.38 6.47 -40.75
N LYS A 79 12.72 5.96 -39.70
CA LYS A 79 13.20 4.83 -38.88
C LYS A 79 13.40 3.56 -39.71
N SER A 80 12.37 3.11 -40.41
CA SER A 80 12.45 1.90 -41.23
C SER A 80 13.42 2.07 -42.41
N SER A 81 13.54 3.28 -42.95
CA SER A 81 14.60 3.60 -43.92
C SER A 81 16.01 3.52 -43.31
N LEU A 82 16.18 3.91 -42.05
CA LEU A 82 17.44 3.76 -41.32
C LEU A 82 17.72 2.27 -41.05
N VAL A 83 16.76 1.51 -40.54
CA VAL A 83 16.91 0.06 -40.30
C VAL A 83 17.32 -0.66 -41.58
N ALA A 84 16.69 -0.34 -42.72
CA ALA A 84 17.02 -0.89 -44.02
C ALA A 84 18.46 -0.59 -44.50
N THR A 85 19.13 0.44 -43.96
CA THR A 85 20.56 0.69 -44.28
C THR A 85 21.46 -0.42 -43.74
N PHE A 86 21.05 -1.11 -42.68
CA PHE A 86 21.83 -2.17 -42.05
C PHE A 86 21.56 -3.55 -42.62
N LEU A 87 20.37 -3.78 -43.18
CA LEU A 87 19.92 -5.07 -43.68
C LEU A 87 20.38 -5.37 -45.12
N THR A 88 20.09 -6.59 -45.56
CA THR A 88 20.33 -7.06 -46.93
C THR A 88 19.51 -6.25 -47.94
N PRO A 89 20.11 -5.77 -49.05
CA PRO A 89 19.40 -4.93 -50.03
C PRO A 89 18.21 -5.66 -50.64
N ALA A 90 17.12 -4.92 -50.91
CA ALA A 90 15.86 -5.45 -51.41
C ALA A 90 15.90 -6.10 -52.83
N ARG A 91 17.09 -6.19 -53.43
CA ARG A 91 17.34 -6.78 -54.75
C ARG A 91 18.07 -8.11 -54.71
N ALA A 92 18.50 -8.56 -53.53
CA ALA A 92 18.88 -9.96 -53.38
C ALA A 92 17.63 -10.82 -53.65
N PRO A 93 17.76 -11.99 -54.29
CA PRO A 93 16.62 -12.84 -54.65
C PRO A 93 15.69 -13.19 -53.48
N ASP A 94 16.13 -13.02 -52.23
CA ASP A 94 15.41 -13.33 -50.99
C ASP A 94 15.16 -12.14 -50.03
N ALA A 95 15.43 -10.89 -50.41
CA ALA A 95 15.38 -9.76 -49.47
C ALA A 95 14.43 -8.65 -49.93
N GLY A 96 13.48 -8.28 -49.07
CA GLY A 96 12.52 -7.19 -49.31
C GLY A 96 11.49 -7.02 -48.19
N ARG A 97 11.82 -7.40 -46.95
CA ARG A 97 10.85 -7.61 -45.86
C ARG A 97 10.58 -6.38 -45.00
N VAL A 98 11.40 -5.33 -45.10
CA VAL A 98 11.17 -4.06 -44.39
C VAL A 98 10.22 -3.18 -45.19
N LEU A 99 9.19 -2.68 -44.51
CA LEU A 99 8.31 -1.66 -45.06
C LEU A 99 9.03 -0.31 -45.18
N ILE A 100 9.27 0.13 -46.42
CA ILE A 100 9.71 1.50 -46.74
C ILE A 100 8.60 2.16 -47.54
N GLY A 101 7.65 2.77 -46.81
CA GLY A 101 6.53 3.49 -47.40
C GLY A 101 6.78 5.00 -47.56
N SER A 102 6.06 5.62 -48.50
CA SER A 102 6.08 7.07 -48.74
C SER A 102 4.83 7.79 -48.22
N ALA A 103 3.80 7.04 -47.82
CA ALA A 103 2.52 7.57 -47.36
C ALA A 103 2.11 7.06 -45.96
N ASN A 104 1.25 7.83 -45.27
CA ASN A 104 0.80 7.62 -43.89
C ASN A 104 0.03 6.29 -43.63
N THR A 105 -0.28 5.51 -44.67
CA THR A 105 -0.93 4.19 -44.59
C THR A 105 0.05 3.02 -44.54
N GLU A 106 1.36 3.30 -44.52
CA GLU A 106 2.46 2.33 -44.65
C GLU A 106 3.48 2.42 -43.49
N GLY A 107 3.05 2.82 -42.29
CA GLY A 107 3.91 2.96 -41.11
C GLY A 107 4.06 1.67 -40.30
N THR A 108 5.25 1.41 -39.73
CA THR A 108 5.46 0.31 -38.78
C THR A 108 4.55 0.49 -37.55
N HIS A 109 3.54 -0.36 -37.41
CA HIS A 109 2.62 -0.31 -36.27
C HIS A 109 3.00 -1.28 -35.16
N ARG A 110 3.76 -2.34 -35.45
CA ARG A 110 4.23 -3.34 -34.48
C ARG A 110 5.73 -3.27 -34.27
N PHE A 111 6.21 -3.80 -33.13
CA PHE A 111 7.64 -3.93 -32.88
C PHE A 111 8.22 -5.04 -33.75
N VAL A 112 9.36 -4.80 -34.39
CA VAL A 112 10.09 -5.84 -35.13
C VAL A 112 11.52 -5.92 -34.68
N LEU A 113 11.90 -7.09 -34.17
CA LEU A 113 13.26 -7.39 -33.76
C LEU A 113 13.99 -8.10 -34.90
N TRP A 114 14.93 -7.38 -35.50
CA TRP A 114 15.87 -7.90 -36.49
C TRP A 114 17.11 -8.44 -35.80
N LEU A 115 17.39 -9.72 -36.03
CA LEU A 115 18.45 -10.47 -35.36
C LEU A 115 19.53 -10.92 -36.35
N PRO A 116 20.79 -11.03 -35.89
CA PRO A 116 21.82 -11.79 -36.61
C PRO A 116 21.38 -13.23 -36.86
N GLU A 117 21.70 -13.78 -38.02
CA GLU A 117 21.33 -15.16 -38.38
C GLU A 117 22.03 -16.17 -37.46
N THR A 118 23.27 -15.87 -37.07
CA THR A 118 24.03 -16.66 -36.08
C THR A 118 23.31 -16.79 -34.74
N TRP A 119 22.54 -15.79 -34.31
CA TRP A 119 21.83 -15.82 -33.03
C TRP A 119 20.61 -16.75 -33.06
N LYS A 120 19.89 -16.81 -34.18
CA LYS A 120 18.78 -17.77 -34.35
C LYS A 120 19.27 -19.21 -34.39
N SER A 121 20.46 -19.44 -34.95
CA SER A 121 21.08 -20.76 -34.97
C SER A 121 21.63 -21.22 -33.60
N ASN A 122 21.82 -20.28 -32.65
CA ASN A 122 22.31 -20.57 -31.31
C ASN A 122 21.14 -20.78 -30.34
N PRO A 123 20.91 -22.02 -29.84
CA PRO A 123 19.74 -22.32 -29.01
C PRO A 123 19.74 -21.53 -27.69
N VAL A 124 20.90 -21.25 -27.10
CA VAL A 124 21.03 -20.53 -25.81
C VAL A 124 20.59 -19.08 -25.96
N ILE A 125 21.06 -18.40 -27.02
CA ILE A 125 20.71 -16.99 -27.27
C ILE A 125 19.23 -16.89 -27.67
N TRP A 126 18.77 -17.79 -28.54
CA TRP A 126 17.39 -17.80 -29.01
C TRP A 126 16.38 -18.04 -27.87
N GLU A 127 16.67 -19.01 -27.00
CA GLU A 127 15.83 -19.29 -25.83
C GLU A 127 15.78 -18.09 -24.89
N TYR A 128 16.94 -17.50 -24.57
CA TYR A 128 17.02 -16.28 -23.74
C TYR A 128 16.19 -15.14 -24.35
N LEU A 129 16.38 -14.81 -25.63
CA LEU A 129 15.65 -13.72 -26.29
C LEU A 129 14.14 -13.99 -26.33
N SER A 130 13.73 -15.22 -26.60
CA SER A 130 12.31 -15.63 -26.62
C SER A 130 11.67 -15.48 -25.25
N GLN A 131 12.35 -15.93 -24.19
CA GLN A 131 11.88 -15.76 -22.81
C GLN A 131 11.80 -14.29 -22.41
N ARG A 132 12.80 -13.47 -22.75
CA ARG A 132 12.82 -12.03 -22.44
C ARG A 132 11.71 -11.28 -23.16
N MET A 133 11.48 -11.57 -24.44
CA MET A 133 10.35 -11.00 -25.18
C MET A 133 9.02 -11.42 -24.56
N ALA A 134 8.85 -12.71 -24.22
CA ALA A 134 7.64 -13.19 -23.56
C ALA A 134 7.40 -12.53 -22.20
N GLN A 135 8.44 -12.26 -21.42
CA GLN A 135 8.35 -11.53 -20.15
C GLN A 135 7.88 -10.08 -20.34
N VAL A 136 8.46 -9.36 -21.30
CA VAL A 136 8.20 -7.92 -21.47
C VAL A 136 6.89 -7.64 -22.21
N PHE A 137 6.60 -8.40 -23.26
CA PHE A 137 5.40 -8.24 -24.08
C PHE A 137 4.20 -9.07 -23.56
N GLY A 138 4.46 -10.07 -22.72
CA GLY A 138 3.44 -10.97 -22.16
C GLY A 138 2.94 -12.03 -23.15
N SER A 139 3.65 -12.21 -24.27
CA SER A 139 3.34 -13.16 -25.35
C SER A 139 4.60 -13.59 -26.07
N GLN A 140 4.60 -14.81 -26.63
CA GLN A 140 5.68 -15.26 -27.50
C GLN A 140 5.73 -14.42 -28.78
N PRO A 141 6.93 -14.15 -29.32
CA PRO A 141 7.07 -13.42 -30.57
C PRO A 141 6.52 -14.20 -31.76
N GLU A 142 6.04 -13.49 -32.77
CA GLU A 142 5.65 -14.05 -34.06
C GLU A 142 6.83 -13.96 -35.04
N GLU A 143 7.06 -15.00 -35.85
CA GLU A 143 8.03 -14.89 -36.94
C GLU A 143 7.46 -14.03 -38.08
N LEU A 144 8.24 -13.03 -38.51
CA LEU A 144 7.91 -12.23 -39.67
C LEU A 144 8.03 -13.11 -40.93
N ALA A 145 7.08 -13.04 -41.84
CA ALA A 145 7.08 -13.81 -43.08
C ALA A 145 8.30 -13.47 -43.95
N SER A 146 8.80 -14.47 -44.68
CA SER A 146 9.89 -14.28 -45.66
C SER A 146 9.40 -13.55 -46.92
N ASP A 147 8.12 -13.70 -47.27
CA ASP A 147 7.47 -12.97 -48.38
C ASP A 147 7.22 -11.50 -48.01
N PRO A 148 7.74 -10.52 -48.78
CA PRO A 148 7.53 -9.09 -48.56
C PRO A 148 6.07 -8.65 -48.39
N GLN A 149 5.13 -9.23 -49.16
CA GLN A 149 3.73 -8.83 -49.10
C GLN A 149 3.06 -9.31 -47.80
N GLN A 150 3.31 -10.56 -47.41
CA GLN A 150 2.87 -11.09 -46.12
C GLN A 150 3.51 -10.36 -44.93
N ALA A 151 4.81 -10.05 -45.02
CA ALA A 151 5.50 -9.26 -44.01
C ALA A 151 4.83 -7.90 -43.84
N ALA A 152 4.55 -7.19 -44.94
CA ALA A 152 3.84 -5.92 -44.94
C ALA A 152 2.46 -5.99 -44.25
N LEU A 153 1.71 -7.06 -44.48
CA LEU A 153 0.42 -7.28 -43.81
C LEU A 153 0.60 -7.50 -42.31
N GLN A 154 1.60 -8.28 -41.89
CA GLN A 154 1.89 -8.51 -40.48
C GLN A 154 2.30 -7.23 -39.75
N TYR A 155 3.14 -6.40 -40.37
CA TYR A 155 3.58 -5.11 -39.84
C TYR A 155 2.42 -4.14 -39.54
N ASN A 156 1.38 -4.18 -40.38
CA ASN A 156 0.22 -3.31 -40.32
C ASN A 156 -0.98 -3.94 -39.58
N ASP A 157 -0.80 -5.13 -39.00
CA ASP A 157 -1.87 -5.81 -38.28
C ASP A 157 -2.20 -5.08 -36.96
N LEU A 158 -3.46 -4.67 -36.84
CA LEU A 158 -4.03 -4.04 -35.66
C LEU A 158 -5.12 -4.93 -35.01
N GLY A 159 -5.32 -6.15 -35.53
CA GLY A 159 -6.33 -7.08 -35.06
C GLY A 159 -6.11 -7.52 -33.62
N VAL A 160 -7.17 -8.07 -33.02
CA VAL A 160 -7.09 -8.75 -31.72
C VAL A 160 -6.78 -10.22 -31.96
N ARG A 161 -5.78 -10.73 -31.26
CA ARG A 161 -5.32 -12.11 -31.31
C ARG A 161 -5.62 -12.81 -30.00
N GLU A 162 -6.05 -14.06 -30.08
CA GLU A 162 -6.08 -14.95 -28.94
C GLU A 162 -4.68 -15.50 -28.73
N VAL A 163 -4.10 -15.23 -27.57
CA VAL A 163 -2.74 -15.62 -27.21
C VAL A 163 -2.78 -16.40 -25.92
N ILE A 164 -1.97 -17.44 -25.81
CA ILE A 164 -1.80 -18.16 -24.55
C ILE A 164 -0.86 -17.34 -23.65
N GLY A 165 -1.38 -16.87 -22.52
CA GLY A 165 -0.61 -16.18 -21.50
C GLY A 165 0.46 -17.07 -20.86
N GLN A 166 1.36 -16.46 -20.09
CA GLN A 166 2.44 -17.19 -19.41
C GLN A 166 1.92 -18.25 -18.40
N ASP A 167 0.70 -18.07 -17.90
CA ASP A 167 -0.03 -18.97 -17.01
C ASP A 167 -0.85 -20.05 -17.75
N GLY A 168 -0.75 -20.10 -19.08
CA GLY A 168 -1.51 -21.03 -19.92
C GLY A 168 -2.95 -20.60 -20.21
N THR A 169 -3.37 -19.40 -19.78
CA THR A 169 -4.74 -18.91 -20.00
C THR A 169 -4.89 -18.22 -21.37
N PRO A 170 -6.00 -18.41 -22.10
CA PRO A 170 -6.25 -17.67 -23.33
C PRO A 170 -6.57 -16.20 -23.00
N LEU A 171 -5.77 -15.30 -23.56
CA LEU A 171 -5.87 -13.85 -23.41
C LEU A 171 -6.05 -13.19 -24.77
N MET A 172 -7.00 -12.25 -24.86
CA MET A 172 -7.19 -11.43 -26.05
C MET A 172 -6.24 -10.23 -25.98
N ARG A 173 -5.31 -10.14 -26.93
CA ARG A 173 -4.34 -9.04 -27.03
C ARG A 173 -4.37 -8.38 -28.39
N SER A 174 -4.06 -7.08 -28.44
CA SER A 174 -3.85 -6.42 -29.73
C SER A 174 -2.55 -6.94 -30.36
N ALA A 175 -2.54 -7.11 -31.67
CA ALA A 175 -1.33 -7.43 -32.44
C ALA A 175 -0.20 -6.41 -32.23
N LEU A 176 -0.52 -5.16 -31.86
CA LEU A 176 0.44 -4.13 -31.44
C LEU A 176 1.33 -4.54 -30.27
N GLU A 177 0.82 -5.40 -29.38
CA GLU A 177 1.53 -5.87 -28.19
C GLU A 177 2.36 -7.12 -28.45
N ILE A 178 2.22 -7.74 -29.63
CA ILE A 178 2.92 -8.98 -29.98
C ILE A 178 4.09 -8.61 -30.89
N PRO A 179 5.35 -8.80 -30.44
CA PRO A 179 6.52 -8.44 -31.25
C PRO A 179 6.71 -9.43 -32.41
N LEU A 180 7.22 -8.92 -33.53
CA LEU A 180 7.65 -9.70 -34.67
C LEU A 180 9.16 -9.94 -34.61
N VAL A 181 9.62 -11.09 -35.07
CA VAL A 181 11.05 -11.43 -35.12
C VAL A 181 11.46 -11.83 -36.53
N ALA A 182 12.60 -11.31 -36.97
CA ALA A 182 13.21 -11.62 -38.26
C ALA A 182 14.72 -11.76 -38.13
N THR A 183 15.34 -12.53 -39.02
CA THR A 183 16.80 -12.65 -39.13
C THR A 183 17.32 -12.08 -40.43
N ASP A 184 18.54 -11.52 -40.40
CA ASP A 184 19.26 -11.06 -41.59
C ASP A 184 20.78 -11.26 -41.42
N PRO A 185 21.47 -11.88 -42.40
CA PRO A 185 22.91 -12.15 -42.32
C PRO A 185 23.78 -10.89 -42.29
N GLN A 186 23.32 -9.75 -42.80
CA GLN A 186 24.05 -8.48 -42.72
C GLN A 186 24.13 -7.93 -41.30
N LEU A 187 23.36 -8.47 -40.35
CA LEU A 187 23.48 -8.11 -38.93
C LEU A 187 24.60 -8.88 -38.22
N ASP A 188 25.03 -10.04 -38.74
CA ASP A 188 26.15 -10.79 -38.17
C ASP A 188 27.44 -9.96 -38.17
N ARG A 189 27.66 -9.14 -39.20
CA ARG A 189 28.82 -8.22 -39.27
C ARG A 189 28.78 -7.11 -38.21
N LEU A 190 27.57 -6.73 -37.76
CA LEU A 190 27.38 -5.64 -36.80
C LEU A 190 27.44 -6.16 -35.36
N GLY A 191 27.16 -7.44 -35.13
CA GLY A 191 27.15 -8.05 -33.80
C GLY A 191 26.08 -7.50 -32.86
N ILE A 192 25.03 -6.87 -33.41
CA ILE A 192 23.92 -6.27 -32.66
C ILE A 192 22.58 -6.67 -33.29
N ALA A 193 21.53 -6.69 -32.48
CA ALA A 193 20.15 -6.74 -32.94
C ALA A 193 19.56 -5.33 -33.08
N LEU A 194 18.64 -5.15 -34.03
CA LEU A 194 17.92 -3.89 -34.22
C LEU A 194 16.44 -4.08 -33.91
N MET A 195 15.90 -3.30 -32.98
CA MET A 195 14.47 -3.26 -32.70
C MET A 195 13.83 -2.07 -33.40
N ASP A 196 13.11 -2.31 -34.50
CA ASP A 196 12.30 -1.29 -35.18
C ASP A 196 11.04 -1.05 -34.36
N CYS A 197 10.94 0.13 -33.74
CA CYS A 197 9.84 0.47 -32.86
C CYS A 197 8.72 1.17 -33.63
N PRO A 198 7.46 0.95 -33.25
CA PRO A 198 6.34 1.62 -33.88
C PRO A 198 6.36 3.13 -33.61
N ASP A 199 5.64 3.86 -34.46
CA ASP A 199 5.52 5.30 -34.35
C ASP A 199 4.87 5.76 -33.04
N VAL A 200 5.52 6.72 -32.40
CA VAL A 200 5.08 7.27 -31.10
C VAL A 200 3.85 8.20 -31.26
N GLN A 201 3.64 8.78 -32.44
CA GLN A 201 2.62 9.81 -32.72
C GLN A 201 1.42 9.36 -33.56
N THR A 202 1.33 8.08 -33.96
CA THR A 202 0.26 7.56 -34.87
C THR A 202 -1.13 7.46 -34.22
N GLY A 203 -1.44 8.35 -33.30
CA GLY A 203 -2.76 8.61 -32.74
C GLY A 203 -3.23 10.04 -33.00
N MET A 204 -2.79 10.71 -34.06
CA MET A 204 -3.30 12.06 -34.39
C MET A 204 -4.12 12.16 -35.67
N MET A 205 -4.20 11.16 -36.54
CA MET A 205 -4.94 11.31 -37.81
C MET A 205 -5.66 10.05 -38.28
N SER A 206 -6.88 9.83 -37.77
CA SER A 206 -7.96 9.21 -38.56
C SER A 206 -8.66 10.33 -39.35
N GLY A 207 -7.98 10.87 -40.34
CA GLY A 207 -8.49 11.91 -41.22
C GLY A 207 -9.15 11.34 -42.47
N TRP A 208 -10.28 10.63 -42.32
CA TRP A 208 -11.25 10.65 -43.41
C TRP A 208 -11.92 12.02 -43.36
N GLN A 209 -11.74 12.81 -44.41
CA GLN A 209 -12.46 14.06 -44.64
C GLN A 209 -13.97 13.80 -44.65
N SER A 210 -14.61 13.86 -43.48
CA SER A 210 -16.04 14.13 -43.37
C SER A 210 -16.18 15.59 -43.02
N GLN A 211 -16.46 16.41 -44.04
CA GLN A 211 -16.89 17.79 -43.87
C GLN A 211 -18.22 17.80 -43.12
N THR A 212 -18.17 17.84 -41.78
CA THR A 212 -19.31 18.21 -40.94
C THR A 212 -18.78 18.62 -39.56
N PRO A 213 -18.84 19.91 -39.20
CA PRO A 213 -18.33 20.38 -37.93
C PRO A 213 -19.35 20.11 -36.82
N THR A 214 -18.82 19.90 -35.61
CA THR A 214 -19.48 19.88 -34.29
C THR A 214 -20.10 18.54 -33.85
N LEU A 215 -19.62 18.03 -32.70
CA LEU A 215 -20.07 16.88 -31.87
C LEU A 215 -19.41 15.49 -32.02
N ARG A 216 -18.55 15.21 -33.02
CA ARG A 216 -17.81 13.91 -33.12
C ARG A 216 -16.30 13.96 -32.80
N SER A 217 -15.73 15.14 -32.55
CA SER A 217 -14.27 15.33 -32.35
C SER A 217 -13.76 14.68 -31.06
N THR A 218 -14.45 14.87 -29.93
CA THR A 218 -13.91 14.52 -28.61
C THR A 218 -13.64 13.03 -28.42
N ARG A 219 -14.52 12.15 -28.91
CA ARG A 219 -14.31 10.70 -28.82
C ARG A 219 -13.20 10.18 -29.72
N LEU A 220 -13.01 10.78 -30.89
CA LEU A 220 -11.93 10.37 -31.80
C LEU A 220 -10.57 10.78 -31.24
N ASP A 221 -10.49 12.00 -30.71
CA ASP A 221 -9.28 12.53 -30.05
C ASP A 221 -8.93 11.72 -28.78
N GLU A 222 -9.93 11.30 -28.00
CA GLU A 222 -9.74 10.42 -26.83
C GLU A 222 -9.22 9.03 -27.23
N LEU A 223 -9.80 8.40 -28.26
CA LEU A 223 -9.36 7.09 -28.75
C LEU A 223 -7.94 7.15 -29.31
N SER A 224 -7.60 8.24 -29.96
CA SER A 224 -6.32 8.43 -30.60
C SER A 224 -5.21 8.74 -29.58
N MET A 225 -5.53 9.51 -28.53
CA MET A 225 -4.69 9.66 -27.33
C MET A 225 -4.49 8.33 -26.59
N ALA A 226 -5.54 7.53 -26.42
CA ALA A 226 -5.45 6.21 -25.77
C ALA A 226 -4.52 5.26 -26.54
N ALA A 227 -4.60 5.25 -27.88
CA ALA A 227 -3.72 4.45 -28.72
C ALA A 227 -2.24 4.91 -28.65
N ALA A 228 -1.99 6.23 -28.62
CA ALA A 228 -0.64 6.77 -28.44
C ALA A 228 -0.08 6.39 -27.05
N GLN A 229 -0.90 6.48 -26.01
CA GLN A 229 -0.51 6.11 -24.65
C GLN A 229 -0.24 4.60 -24.52
N ALA A 230 -1.03 3.75 -25.18
CA ALA A 230 -0.79 2.31 -25.23
C ALA A 230 0.57 2.00 -25.87
N ARG A 231 0.91 2.63 -27.01
CA ARG A 231 2.23 2.48 -27.65
C ARG A 231 3.37 2.95 -26.76
N PHE A 232 3.21 4.09 -26.08
CA PHE A 232 4.20 4.55 -25.10
C PHE A 232 4.40 3.54 -23.97
N SER A 233 3.34 2.91 -23.47
CA SER A 233 3.45 1.89 -22.40
C SER A 233 4.18 0.62 -22.87
N VAL A 234 3.97 0.20 -24.12
CA VAL A 234 4.70 -0.94 -24.69
C VAL A 234 6.15 -0.55 -24.93
N LEU A 235 6.40 0.66 -25.43
CA LEU A 235 7.74 1.19 -25.65
C LEU A 235 8.52 1.30 -24.32
N GLU A 236 7.89 1.81 -23.27
CA GLU A 236 8.45 1.87 -21.91
C GLU A 236 8.83 0.46 -21.41
N ARG A 237 7.95 -0.53 -21.56
CA ARG A 237 8.25 -1.93 -21.23
C ARG A 237 9.42 -2.47 -22.07
N SER A 238 9.37 -2.29 -23.39
CA SER A 238 10.41 -2.76 -24.32
C SER A 238 11.78 -2.11 -24.13
N SER A 239 11.83 -0.90 -23.56
CA SER A 239 13.09 -0.22 -23.26
C SER A 239 13.96 -1.06 -22.31
N THR A 240 13.33 -1.83 -21.42
CA THR A 240 14.04 -2.63 -20.42
C THR A 240 14.87 -3.78 -20.98
N ILE A 241 14.71 -4.17 -22.25
CA ILE A 241 15.54 -5.21 -22.91
C ILE A 241 16.63 -4.62 -23.81
N CYS A 242 16.68 -3.30 -23.95
CA CYS A 242 17.57 -2.63 -24.89
C CYS A 242 18.89 -2.22 -24.23
N SER A 243 19.98 -2.33 -25.00
CA SER A 243 21.34 -1.96 -24.59
C SER A 243 21.81 -0.63 -25.21
N ALA A 244 21.09 -0.09 -26.18
CA ALA A 244 21.27 1.26 -26.73
C ALA A 244 19.99 1.78 -27.41
N TYR A 245 19.90 3.10 -27.59
CA TYR A 245 18.78 3.75 -28.27
C TYR A 245 19.27 4.65 -29.40
N ILE A 246 18.67 4.52 -30.58
CA ILE A 246 18.80 5.46 -31.69
C ILE A 246 17.47 6.20 -31.83
N VAL A 247 17.46 7.50 -31.54
CA VAL A 247 16.29 8.35 -31.69
C VAL A 247 16.39 9.09 -33.02
N VAL A 248 15.54 8.70 -33.96
CA VAL A 248 15.44 9.27 -35.30
C VAL A 248 14.40 10.38 -35.31
N LEU A 249 14.80 11.56 -35.77
CA LEU A 249 13.92 12.71 -35.89
C LEU A 249 14.15 13.43 -37.22
N PRO A 250 13.11 13.95 -37.88
CA PRO A 250 13.31 14.79 -39.04
C PRO A 250 13.69 16.22 -38.60
N ALA A 251 14.51 16.90 -39.40
CA ALA A 251 15.02 18.24 -39.06
C ALA A 251 13.91 19.28 -38.79
N ASN A 252 12.77 19.17 -39.47
CA ASN A 252 11.61 20.06 -39.26
C ASN A 252 10.89 19.84 -37.92
N ALA A 253 11.21 18.78 -37.19
CA ALA A 253 10.57 18.42 -35.93
C ALA A 253 11.58 18.28 -34.77
N MET A 254 12.74 18.95 -34.89
CA MET A 254 13.74 19.00 -33.82
C MET A 254 13.22 19.62 -32.52
N HIS A 255 12.15 20.42 -32.57
CA HIS A 255 11.57 21.09 -31.39
C HIS A 255 10.33 20.36 -30.83
N ASP A 256 10.03 19.14 -31.28
CA ASP A 256 8.84 18.41 -30.85
C ASP A 256 8.95 17.93 -29.39
N GLN A 257 7.94 18.24 -28.58
CA GLN A 257 7.87 17.85 -27.16
C GLN A 257 7.82 16.33 -26.95
N THR A 258 7.35 15.58 -27.95
CA THR A 258 7.27 14.11 -27.94
C THR A 258 8.66 13.49 -27.84
N VAL A 259 9.65 14.06 -28.54
CA VAL A 259 11.04 13.61 -28.49
C VAL A 259 11.64 13.87 -27.11
N THR A 260 11.38 15.06 -26.53
CA THR A 260 11.78 15.38 -25.15
C THR A 260 11.16 14.42 -24.14
N ARG A 261 9.86 14.12 -24.27
CA ARG A 261 9.16 13.15 -23.41
C ARG A 261 9.78 11.75 -23.52
N LEU A 262 10.09 11.32 -24.75
CA LEU A 262 10.73 10.03 -25.01
C LEU A 262 12.11 9.95 -24.34
N LEU A 263 12.97 10.94 -24.55
CA LEU A 263 14.32 10.97 -23.97
C LEU A 263 14.29 10.98 -22.44
N LYS A 264 13.38 11.76 -21.82
CA LYS A 264 13.19 11.75 -20.36
C LYS A 264 12.74 10.38 -19.83
N MET A 265 11.84 9.70 -20.55
CA MET A 265 11.42 8.35 -20.16
C MET A 265 12.61 7.37 -20.22
N LEU A 266 13.42 7.42 -21.27
CA LEU A 266 14.62 6.59 -21.39
C LEU A 266 15.67 6.92 -20.33
N GLU A 267 15.84 8.19 -19.98
CA GLU A 267 16.74 8.63 -18.90
C GLU A 267 16.32 8.08 -17.54
N MET A 268 15.01 8.09 -17.24
CA MET A 268 14.50 7.54 -15.98
C MET A 268 14.60 6.01 -15.89
N LYS A 269 14.39 5.29 -17.01
CA LYS A 269 14.36 3.81 -17.01
C LYS A 269 15.72 3.17 -17.19
N MET A 270 16.53 3.73 -18.08
CA MET A 270 17.83 3.18 -18.46
C MET A 270 18.87 4.32 -18.50
N PRO A 271 19.26 4.85 -17.32
CA PRO A 271 20.04 6.09 -17.21
C PRO A 271 21.43 6.03 -17.86
N HIS A 272 22.09 4.88 -17.80
CA HIS A 272 23.47 4.71 -18.29
C HIS A 272 23.54 4.19 -19.72
N VAL A 273 22.42 3.70 -20.27
CA VAL A 273 22.37 3.21 -21.65
C VAL A 273 22.62 4.33 -22.66
N GLN A 274 23.44 4.02 -23.67
CA GLN A 274 23.81 4.96 -24.72
C GLN A 274 22.60 5.43 -25.55
N ARG A 275 22.48 6.74 -25.70
CA ARG A 275 21.47 7.39 -26.53
C ARG A 275 22.15 8.05 -27.73
N ILE A 276 21.68 7.76 -28.93
CA ILE A 276 22.21 8.25 -30.20
C ILE A 276 21.11 9.05 -30.87
N LEU A 277 21.41 10.26 -31.32
CA LEU A 277 20.45 11.10 -32.04
C LEU A 277 20.74 11.05 -33.54
N ALA A 278 19.71 10.83 -34.35
CA ALA A 278 19.81 10.72 -35.80
C ALA A 278 18.86 11.71 -36.47
N VAL A 279 19.40 12.84 -36.94
CA VAL A 279 18.62 13.89 -37.61
C VAL A 279 18.53 13.61 -39.10
N ASN A 280 17.34 13.27 -39.56
CA ASN A 280 17.07 12.95 -40.95
C ASN A 280 16.50 14.16 -41.70
N ARG A 281 16.52 14.11 -43.04
CA ARG A 281 15.91 15.11 -43.92
C ARG A 281 16.39 16.54 -43.67
N VAL A 282 17.66 16.72 -43.30
CA VAL A 282 18.22 18.04 -43.06
C VAL A 282 18.24 18.86 -44.36
N PRO A 283 17.63 20.07 -44.38
CA PRO A 283 17.72 20.96 -45.54
C PRO A 283 19.17 21.38 -45.82
N ARG A 284 19.53 21.48 -47.09
CA ARG A 284 20.90 21.82 -47.55
C ARG A 284 21.45 23.12 -47.00
N LYS A 285 20.57 24.07 -46.66
CA LYS A 285 20.93 25.38 -46.11
C LYS A 285 21.59 25.29 -44.74
N TYR A 286 21.37 24.19 -44.01
CA TYR A 286 21.97 23.99 -42.70
C TYR A 286 23.32 23.29 -42.78
N THR A 287 24.26 23.76 -41.96
CA THR A 287 25.58 23.14 -41.77
C THR A 287 25.52 22.05 -40.70
N SER A 288 26.49 21.13 -40.71
CA SER A 288 26.64 20.12 -39.66
C SER A 288 26.80 20.73 -38.27
N MET A 289 27.52 21.85 -38.18
CA MET A 289 27.76 22.56 -36.93
C MET A 289 26.48 23.18 -36.36
N GLU A 290 25.66 23.80 -37.20
CA GLU A 290 24.36 24.36 -36.79
C GLU A 290 23.46 23.27 -36.19
N ILE A 291 23.32 22.14 -36.89
CA ILE A 291 22.50 21.01 -36.41
C ILE A 291 23.09 20.45 -35.11
N SER A 292 24.40 20.25 -35.02
CA SER A 292 25.01 19.73 -33.79
C SER A 292 24.80 20.66 -32.59
N GLN A 293 24.95 21.98 -32.77
CA GLN A 293 24.76 22.97 -31.71
C GLN A 293 23.30 23.04 -31.26
N GLU A 294 22.37 23.02 -32.22
CA GLU A 294 20.93 23.04 -31.95
C GLU A 294 20.50 21.77 -31.20
N MET A 295 20.97 20.60 -31.62
CA MET A 295 20.69 19.33 -30.94
C MET A 295 21.28 19.29 -29.53
N GLN A 296 22.50 19.80 -29.33
CA GLN A 296 23.12 19.89 -28.01
C GLN A 296 22.35 20.86 -27.09
N SER A 297 21.84 21.97 -27.63
CA SER A 297 21.02 22.94 -26.89
C SER A 297 19.68 22.34 -26.45
N LEU A 298 18.99 21.64 -27.35
CA LEU A 298 17.66 21.09 -27.07
C LEU A 298 17.70 19.81 -26.22
N TYR A 299 18.69 18.95 -26.45
CA TYR A 299 18.72 17.59 -25.91
C TYR A 299 19.98 17.29 -25.10
N GLY A 300 20.79 18.29 -24.76
CA GLY A 300 21.99 18.14 -23.95
C GLY A 300 21.71 17.52 -22.58
N PHE A 301 20.51 17.71 -22.00
CA PHE A 301 20.12 17.06 -20.75
C PHE A 301 20.16 15.53 -20.83
N ALA A 302 19.87 14.95 -22.00
CA ALA A 302 19.83 13.50 -22.20
C ALA A 302 21.23 12.88 -22.42
N ASN A 303 22.28 13.72 -22.43
CA ASN A 303 23.68 13.36 -22.70
C ASN A 303 23.83 12.40 -23.89
N PRO A 304 23.46 12.83 -25.12
CA PRO A 304 23.57 11.97 -26.29
C PRO A 304 25.03 11.57 -26.51
N SER A 305 25.27 10.26 -26.59
CA SER A 305 26.59 9.68 -26.85
C SER A 305 27.14 10.09 -28.22
N ARG A 306 26.26 10.24 -29.22
CA ARG A 306 26.58 10.58 -30.60
C ARG A 306 25.43 11.32 -31.27
N ILE A 307 25.76 12.19 -32.22
CA ILE A 307 24.80 12.89 -33.07
C ILE A 307 25.15 12.61 -34.53
N TYR A 308 24.18 12.10 -35.28
CA TYR A 308 24.28 11.83 -36.70
C TYR A 308 23.29 12.70 -37.49
N MET A 309 23.65 12.99 -38.73
CA MET A 309 22.84 13.78 -39.64
C MET A 309 22.81 13.14 -41.03
N ALA A 310 21.65 13.25 -41.70
CA ALA A 310 21.48 12.93 -43.11
C ALA A 310 20.74 14.08 -43.82
N TYR A 311 21.27 14.51 -44.97
CA TYR A 311 20.62 15.50 -45.84
C TYR A 311 19.34 14.95 -46.49
N HIS A 312 18.42 15.86 -46.83
CA HIS A 312 17.17 15.51 -47.52
C HIS A 312 17.39 14.89 -48.91
N PHE A 313 16.43 14.06 -49.30
CA PHE A 313 16.59 13.05 -50.36
C PHE A 313 16.33 13.57 -51.79
N GLU A 314 15.65 14.71 -51.98
CA GLU A 314 15.21 15.08 -53.33
C GLU A 314 16.32 15.74 -54.18
N GLY A 315 16.68 15.09 -55.30
CA GLY A 315 17.40 15.67 -56.45
C GLY A 315 18.83 15.17 -56.75
N PRO A 316 19.32 15.31 -58.02
CA PRO A 316 20.70 14.97 -58.43
C PRO A 316 21.78 15.71 -57.62
N GLU A 317 21.37 16.75 -56.92
CA GLU A 317 22.17 17.63 -56.11
C GLU A 317 22.71 16.95 -54.82
N ARG A 318 22.29 15.71 -54.45
CA ARG A 318 22.86 14.94 -53.29
C ARG A 318 24.37 14.72 -53.46
N ARG A 319 24.80 14.55 -54.72
CA ARG A 319 26.17 14.24 -55.14
C ARG A 319 27.13 15.42 -55.04
N GLU A 320 26.61 16.66 -55.02
CA GLU A 320 27.43 17.88 -55.04
C GLU A 320 28.09 18.18 -53.69
N LYS A 321 27.44 17.81 -52.57
CA LYS A 321 28.01 17.96 -51.22
C LYS A 321 28.78 16.70 -50.77
N LEU A 322 28.22 15.50 -50.94
CA LEU A 322 28.86 14.27 -50.45
C LEU A 322 29.66 13.58 -51.57
N GLN A 323 30.95 13.88 -51.68
CA GLN A 323 31.82 13.33 -52.75
C GLN A 323 32.25 11.87 -52.54
N SER A 324 32.09 11.31 -51.34
CA SER A 324 32.62 9.97 -50.97
C SER A 324 31.62 9.15 -50.13
N ILE A 325 30.45 8.84 -50.68
CA ILE A 325 29.52 7.90 -50.03
C ILE A 325 30.11 6.48 -50.10
N PRO A 326 30.10 5.68 -49.02
CA PRO A 326 30.57 4.29 -49.05
C PRO A 326 29.94 3.50 -50.21
N SER A 327 30.74 2.65 -50.88
CA SER A 327 30.28 1.86 -52.03
C SER A 327 29.09 0.97 -51.66
N GLU A 328 29.02 0.48 -50.42
CA GLU A 328 27.93 -0.35 -49.93
C GLU A 328 26.58 0.38 -49.87
N LEU A 329 26.59 1.72 -49.83
CA LEU A 329 25.39 2.57 -49.93
C LEU A 329 25.17 3.08 -51.37
N SER A 330 26.25 3.21 -52.15
CA SER A 330 26.20 3.68 -53.54
C SER A 330 25.65 2.61 -54.50
N ASP A 331 25.98 1.33 -54.26
CA ASP A 331 25.48 0.18 -55.03
C ASP A 331 24.00 -0.13 -54.77
N ARG A 332 23.40 0.51 -53.76
CA ARG A 332 21.98 0.43 -53.40
C ARG A 332 21.12 1.46 -54.16
N SER A 333 21.61 1.98 -55.29
CA SER A 333 21.16 3.17 -56.03
C SER A 333 19.66 3.29 -56.36
N ASP A 334 18.92 2.18 -56.35
CA ASP A 334 17.49 2.16 -56.67
C ASP A 334 16.58 2.27 -55.45
N MET A 335 17.14 2.08 -54.25
CA MET A 335 16.51 2.48 -53.00
C MET A 335 17.25 3.69 -52.44
N LEU A 336 16.54 4.79 -52.49
CA LEU A 336 16.95 6.11 -52.06
C LEU A 336 17.09 6.19 -50.53
N LEU A 337 18.11 5.53 -49.97
CA LEU A 337 18.35 5.41 -48.53
C LEU A 337 19.12 6.61 -47.94
N PRO A 338 18.83 7.01 -46.69
CA PRO A 338 19.53 8.10 -46.01
C PRO A 338 20.99 7.71 -45.70
N ALA A 339 21.92 8.66 -45.88
CA ALA A 339 23.33 8.46 -45.56
C ALA A 339 23.69 9.28 -44.32
N PHE A 340 23.67 8.64 -43.15
CA PHE A 340 23.95 9.26 -41.87
C PHE A 340 25.44 9.29 -41.55
N TYR A 341 25.96 10.46 -41.21
CA TYR A 341 27.33 10.64 -40.73
C TYR A 341 27.36 11.46 -39.43
N ARG A 342 28.39 11.24 -38.62
CA ARG A 342 28.59 11.92 -37.32
C ARG A 342 28.80 13.41 -37.50
N VAL A 343 28.21 14.21 -36.62
CA VAL A 343 28.34 15.68 -36.59
C VAL A 343 28.76 16.22 -35.22
N ASP A 344 28.92 15.34 -34.23
CA ASP A 344 29.30 15.65 -32.84
C ASP A 344 30.81 15.86 -32.63
N GLN A 345 31.63 15.70 -33.66
CA GLN A 345 33.10 15.84 -33.59
C GLN A 345 33.57 17.15 -34.24
N ALA A 346 34.58 17.80 -33.63
CA ALA A 346 35.20 19.01 -34.14
C ALA A 346 36.16 18.74 -35.33
N PRO A 347 36.29 19.71 -36.25
CA PRO A 347 35.27 19.99 -37.24
C PRO A 347 35.12 18.81 -38.23
N VAL A 348 33.89 18.33 -38.41
CA VAL A 348 33.58 17.52 -39.60
C VAL A 348 33.90 18.39 -40.81
N PRO A 349 34.81 17.95 -41.69
CA PRO A 349 35.19 18.76 -42.82
C PRO A 349 33.93 19.07 -43.63
N GLN A 350 33.67 20.36 -43.85
CA GLN A 350 32.43 20.74 -44.51
C GLN A 350 32.43 20.11 -45.90
N PRO A 351 31.30 19.53 -46.34
CA PRO A 351 31.12 19.14 -47.73
C PRO A 351 31.61 20.30 -48.64
N PRO A 352 32.61 20.09 -49.51
CA PRO A 352 32.87 18.85 -50.27
C PRO A 352 33.96 17.91 -49.75
N GLU A 353 34.62 18.17 -48.62
CA GLU A 353 35.69 17.28 -48.14
C GLU A 353 35.14 15.90 -47.70
N PRO A 354 35.89 14.79 -47.93
CA PRO A 354 35.38 13.44 -47.74
C PRO A 354 35.16 13.11 -46.26
N VAL A 355 33.97 12.59 -45.94
CA VAL A 355 33.64 12.08 -44.60
C VAL A 355 34.44 10.80 -44.35
N SER A 356 35.18 10.75 -43.23
CA SER A 356 35.93 9.56 -42.81
C SER A 356 35.03 8.33 -42.76
N ASN A 357 35.54 7.17 -43.20
CA ASN A 357 34.78 5.92 -43.23
C ASN A 357 34.19 5.55 -41.85
N GLN A 358 34.91 5.86 -40.76
CA GLN A 358 34.49 5.59 -39.38
C GLN A 358 33.37 6.51 -38.88
N ALA A 359 33.13 7.65 -39.55
CA ALA A 359 32.07 8.59 -39.16
C ALA A 359 30.69 8.20 -39.71
N TRP A 360 30.62 7.23 -40.63
CA TRP A 360 29.35 6.74 -41.16
C TRP A 360 28.61 5.88 -40.13
N MET A 361 27.30 6.08 -40.03
CA MET A 361 26.46 5.23 -39.17
C MET A 361 26.43 3.77 -39.65
N LEU A 362 26.73 3.49 -40.93
CA LEU A 362 26.85 2.11 -41.42
C LEU A 362 27.88 1.29 -40.61
N ARG A 363 28.90 1.95 -40.05
CA ARG A 363 29.93 1.34 -39.19
C ARG A 363 29.53 1.33 -37.71
N LEU A 364 28.23 1.42 -37.38
CA LEU A 364 27.76 1.50 -36.00
C LEU A 364 28.20 0.29 -35.16
N GLY A 365 28.23 -0.92 -35.74
CA GLY A 365 28.68 -2.13 -35.05
C GLY A 365 30.16 -2.10 -34.65
N GLU A 366 31.03 -1.45 -35.44
CA GLU A 366 32.45 -1.24 -35.07
C GLU A 366 32.61 -0.16 -34.02
N GLN A 367 31.66 0.76 -34.00
CA GLN A 367 31.61 1.92 -33.14
C GLN A 367 31.07 1.62 -31.75
N LEU A 368 30.20 0.61 -31.63
CA LEU A 368 29.58 0.16 -30.39
C LEU A 368 30.23 -1.15 -29.96
N GLN A 369 30.73 -1.22 -28.73
CA GLN A 369 31.25 -2.48 -28.19
C GLN A 369 30.11 -3.23 -27.50
N GLY A 370 29.73 -4.41 -28.01
CA GLY A 370 28.59 -5.16 -27.46
C GLY A 370 28.68 -5.44 -25.96
N ASN A 371 29.90 -5.72 -25.46
CA ASN A 371 30.14 -5.93 -24.03
C ASN A 371 29.96 -4.65 -23.20
N SER A 372 30.35 -3.48 -23.73
CA SER A 372 30.15 -2.21 -23.01
C SER A 372 28.67 -1.84 -22.98
N LEU A 373 27.94 -2.05 -24.09
CA LEU A 373 26.50 -1.81 -24.12
C LEU A 373 25.74 -2.68 -23.12
N LEU A 374 26.14 -3.95 -22.98
CA LEU A 374 25.55 -4.83 -21.99
C LEU A 374 25.90 -4.39 -20.57
N ALA A 375 27.15 -3.96 -20.31
CA ALA A 375 27.54 -3.42 -19.03
C ALA A 375 26.73 -2.17 -18.64
N ASP A 376 26.55 -1.23 -19.57
CA ASP A 376 25.73 -0.02 -19.39
C ASP A 376 24.25 -0.38 -19.07
N ALA A 377 23.73 -1.42 -19.71
CA ALA A 377 22.37 -1.93 -19.47
C ALA A 377 22.24 -2.61 -18.10
N ILE A 378 23.23 -3.41 -17.69
CA ILE A 378 23.30 -3.99 -16.35
C ILE A 378 23.34 -2.87 -15.31
N GLU A 379 24.26 -1.91 -15.43
CA GLU A 379 24.38 -0.78 -14.49
C GLU A 379 23.07 0.01 -14.38
N SER A 380 22.38 0.21 -15.49
CA SER A 380 21.07 0.87 -15.53
C SER A 380 20.01 0.09 -14.74
N SER A 381 19.95 -1.24 -14.92
CA SER A 381 19.01 -2.10 -14.19
C SER A 381 19.30 -2.12 -12.68
N LEU A 382 20.58 -2.19 -12.29
CA LEU A 382 21.01 -2.18 -10.88
C LEU A 382 20.75 -0.82 -10.22
N THR A 383 20.95 0.28 -10.95
CA THR A 383 20.62 1.63 -10.48
C THR A 383 19.12 1.78 -10.23
N THR A 384 18.29 1.28 -11.15
CA THR A 384 16.83 1.29 -11.00
C THR A 384 16.39 0.45 -9.79
N LEU A 385 16.96 -0.74 -9.62
CA LEU A 385 16.72 -1.59 -8.45
C LEU A 385 17.06 -0.86 -7.15
N ARG A 386 18.25 -0.24 -7.09
CA ARG A 386 18.70 0.52 -5.91
C ARG A 386 17.73 1.65 -5.56
N ILE A 387 17.37 2.49 -6.53
CA ILE A 387 16.45 3.61 -6.30
C ILE A 387 15.11 3.10 -5.78
N THR A 388 14.59 2.01 -6.37
CA THR A 388 13.29 1.44 -6.00
C THR A 388 13.32 0.85 -4.60
N ILE A 389 14.39 0.12 -4.23
CA ILE A 389 14.56 -0.42 -2.88
C ILE A 389 14.76 0.69 -1.84
N GLN A 390 15.59 1.71 -2.13
CA GLN A 390 15.78 2.85 -1.23
C GLN A 390 14.45 3.58 -0.96
N ARG A 391 13.63 3.77 -2.00
CA ARG A 391 12.26 4.29 -1.84
C ARG A 391 11.39 3.35 -0.99
N GLY A 392 11.56 2.04 -1.15
CA GLY A 392 10.90 1.02 -0.32
C GLY A 392 11.25 1.13 1.16
N LEU A 393 12.54 1.26 1.46
CA LEU A 393 13.06 1.46 2.81
C LEU A 393 12.54 2.76 3.42
N GLN A 394 12.61 3.88 2.70
CA GLN A 394 12.11 5.16 3.19
C GLN A 394 10.60 5.10 3.49
N ASN A 395 9.80 4.59 2.55
CA ASN A 395 8.36 4.44 2.75
C ASN A 395 8.02 3.52 3.92
N SER A 396 8.85 2.50 4.17
CA SER A 396 8.67 1.56 5.28
C SER A 396 9.03 2.19 6.62
N HIS A 397 10.12 2.97 6.69
CA HIS A 397 10.45 3.78 7.87
C HIS A 397 9.30 4.74 8.22
N GLU A 398 8.84 5.53 7.25
CA GLU A 398 7.73 6.46 7.45
C GLU A 398 6.45 5.72 7.88
N TRP A 399 6.18 4.56 7.28
CA TRP A 399 5.04 3.73 7.66
C TRP A 399 5.16 3.18 9.08
N ILE A 400 6.33 2.71 9.51
CA ILE A 400 6.56 2.25 10.88
C ILE A 400 6.34 3.38 11.87
N GLU A 401 6.88 4.57 11.61
CA GLU A 401 6.69 5.72 12.51
C GLU A 401 5.21 6.10 12.63
N GLN A 402 4.50 6.17 11.50
CA GLN A 402 3.06 6.44 11.48
C GLN A 402 2.27 5.34 12.21
N SER A 403 2.60 4.08 11.98
CA SER A 403 1.98 2.90 12.60
C SER A 403 2.20 2.88 14.11
N ASN A 404 3.44 3.11 14.57
CA ASN A 404 3.79 3.20 15.99
C ASN A 404 3.12 4.41 16.66
N ARG A 405 3.00 5.54 15.95
CA ARG A 405 2.23 6.70 16.44
C ARG A 405 0.76 6.33 16.63
N ARG A 406 0.12 5.71 15.62
CA ARG A 406 -1.28 5.26 15.71
C ARG A 406 -1.49 4.29 16.86
N TRP A 407 -0.57 3.36 17.07
CA TRP A 407 -0.60 2.44 18.21
C TRP A 407 -0.65 3.21 19.55
N ARG A 408 0.24 4.19 19.75
CA ARG A 408 0.25 5.01 20.98
C ARG A 408 -1.04 5.81 21.16
N VAL A 409 -1.53 6.42 20.09
CA VAL A 409 -2.78 7.20 20.09
C VAL A 409 -3.96 6.29 20.45
N LEU A 410 -4.02 5.10 19.86
CA LEU A 410 -5.14 4.17 20.09
C LEU A 410 -5.19 3.67 21.54
N HIS A 411 -4.04 3.35 22.15
CA HIS A 411 -3.97 3.07 23.59
C HIS A 411 -4.52 4.22 24.44
N GLN A 412 -4.24 5.47 24.06
CA GLN A 412 -4.76 6.65 24.74
C GLN A 412 -6.27 6.83 24.52
N VAL A 413 -6.77 6.58 23.30
CA VAL A 413 -8.20 6.61 22.96
C VAL A 413 -8.97 5.56 23.77
N ILE A 414 -8.46 4.33 23.83
CA ILE A 414 -9.03 3.25 24.64
C ILE A 414 -9.07 3.65 26.11
N ALA A 415 -7.96 4.13 26.66
CA ALA A 415 -7.88 4.51 28.07
C ALA A 415 -8.82 5.68 28.42
N GLN A 416 -8.88 6.70 27.57
CA GLN A 416 -9.72 7.87 27.80
C GLN A 416 -11.20 7.57 27.59
N SER A 417 -11.56 6.74 26.61
CA SER A 417 -12.94 6.27 26.42
C SER A 417 -13.44 5.47 27.62
N CYS A 418 -12.60 4.59 28.19
CA CYS A 418 -12.93 3.86 29.42
C CYS A 418 -13.07 4.79 30.63
N LEU A 419 -12.21 5.81 30.74
CA LEU A 419 -12.28 6.80 31.81
C LEU A 419 -13.58 7.62 31.74
N ASP A 420 -14.04 8.01 30.55
CA ASP A 420 -15.30 8.74 30.34
C ASP A 420 -16.54 8.01 30.87
N PHE A 421 -16.49 6.67 31.00
CA PHE A 421 -17.56 5.90 31.65
C PHE A 421 -17.49 5.93 33.16
N SER A 422 -16.27 5.96 33.66
CA SER A 422 -15.98 5.88 35.08
C SER A 422 -16.06 7.26 35.75
N LEU A 423 -16.06 8.37 35.01
CA LEU A 423 -16.19 9.71 35.61
C LEU A 423 -17.61 10.00 36.14
N ASP A 424 -17.67 10.65 37.31
CA ASP A 424 -18.89 11.25 37.86
C ASP A 424 -19.12 12.65 37.24
N PRO A 425 -20.20 12.87 36.46
CA PRO A 425 -20.50 14.16 35.83
C PRO A 425 -20.84 15.26 36.84
N ASN A 426 -21.20 14.92 38.08
CA ASN A 426 -21.54 15.88 39.12
C ASN A 426 -20.32 16.27 39.99
N ALA A 427 -19.16 15.66 39.76
CA ALA A 427 -17.94 16.00 40.47
C ALA A 427 -17.34 17.33 39.94
N PRO A 428 -16.89 18.23 40.83
CA PRO A 428 -16.22 19.46 40.40
C PRO A 428 -14.92 19.14 39.66
N ALA A 429 -14.62 19.91 38.61
CA ALA A 429 -13.45 19.68 37.74
C ALA A 429 -12.10 19.69 38.49
N SER A 430 -12.04 20.29 39.68
CA SER A 430 -10.86 20.30 40.56
C SER A 430 -10.63 19.00 41.34
N SER A 431 -11.64 18.13 41.49
CA SER A 431 -11.52 16.82 42.15
C SER A 431 -12.42 15.78 41.47
N PRO A 432 -12.06 15.32 40.26
CA PRO A 432 -12.88 14.38 39.51
C PRO A 432 -12.97 13.05 40.26
N LYS A 433 -14.18 12.54 40.42
CA LYS A 433 -14.46 11.27 41.10
C LYS A 433 -14.69 10.16 40.10
N ILE A 434 -14.24 8.96 40.45
CA ILE A 434 -14.39 7.76 39.62
C ILE A 434 -15.44 6.85 40.28
N ARG A 435 -16.45 6.49 39.50
CA ARG A 435 -17.50 5.53 39.79
C ARG A 435 -16.94 4.11 39.71
N LEU A 436 -17.37 3.27 40.65
CA LEU A 436 -17.11 1.85 40.63
C LEU A 436 -18.03 1.16 39.63
N GLN A 437 -17.52 0.12 38.96
CA GLN A 437 -18.39 -0.81 38.27
C GLN A 437 -19.18 -1.59 39.33
N ALA A 438 -20.51 -1.58 39.20
CA ALA A 438 -21.42 -2.33 40.05
C ALA A 438 -21.41 -3.81 39.64
N SER A 439 -20.33 -4.51 39.98
CA SER A 439 -20.19 -5.94 39.73
C SER A 439 -20.94 -6.76 40.78
N ARG A 440 -21.30 -8.00 40.42
CA ARG A 440 -21.94 -8.94 41.34
C ARG A 440 -21.10 -9.18 42.60
N GLN A 441 -19.78 -9.23 42.46
CA GLN A 441 -18.86 -9.42 43.58
C GLN A 441 -18.84 -8.20 44.51
N VAL A 442 -18.82 -6.98 43.96
CA VAL A 442 -18.88 -5.73 44.74
C VAL A 442 -20.17 -5.66 45.55
N VAL A 443 -21.32 -5.96 44.93
CA VAL A 443 -22.61 -5.98 45.63
C VAL A 443 -22.65 -7.06 46.72
N GLN A 444 -22.06 -8.24 46.47
CA GLN A 444 -21.95 -9.29 47.48
C GLN A 444 -21.09 -8.86 48.67
N GLN A 445 -19.92 -8.25 48.43
CA GLN A 445 -19.03 -7.76 49.50
C GLN A 445 -19.71 -6.66 50.34
N ILE A 446 -20.47 -5.76 49.71
CA ILE A 446 -21.26 -4.74 50.40
C ILE A 446 -22.37 -5.39 51.24
N ALA A 447 -23.06 -6.41 50.69
CA ALA A 447 -24.11 -7.13 51.41
C ALA A 447 -23.57 -7.92 52.62
N GLU A 448 -22.43 -8.57 52.47
CA GLU A 448 -21.72 -9.29 53.56
C GLU A 448 -21.25 -8.32 54.64
N SER A 449 -20.72 -7.16 54.26
CA SER A 449 -20.34 -6.11 55.22
C SER A 449 -21.56 -5.53 55.96
N LEU A 450 -22.66 -5.25 55.25
CA LEU A 450 -23.91 -4.76 55.85
C LEU A 450 -24.49 -5.70 56.90
N GLU A 451 -24.37 -7.02 56.70
CA GLU A 451 -24.78 -8.02 57.69
C GLU A 451 -23.86 -8.00 58.91
N ARG A 452 -22.54 -8.01 58.67
CA ARG A 452 -21.56 -8.01 59.74
C ARG A 452 -21.69 -6.79 60.65
N THR A 453 -22.09 -5.65 60.09
CA THR A 453 -22.27 -4.38 60.80
C THR A 453 -23.72 -4.12 61.24
N ALA A 454 -24.65 -5.05 60.98
CA ALA A 454 -26.05 -4.90 61.31
C ALA A 454 -26.31 -4.82 62.83
N PRO A 455 -27.07 -3.82 63.30
CA PRO A 455 -27.54 -3.74 64.67
C PRO A 455 -28.43 -4.94 65.04
N TRP A 456 -28.54 -5.24 66.34
CA TRP A 456 -29.31 -6.39 66.84
C TRP A 456 -30.77 -6.44 66.34
N TRP A 457 -31.40 -5.29 66.11
CA TRP A 457 -32.77 -5.16 65.59
C TRP A 457 -32.89 -5.36 64.07
N ALA A 458 -31.77 -5.33 63.35
CA ALA A 458 -31.70 -5.53 61.89
C ALA A 458 -31.07 -6.87 61.51
N LYS A 459 -30.58 -7.66 62.49
CA LYS A 459 -29.93 -8.94 62.25
C LYS A 459 -30.90 -9.91 61.55
N PRO A 460 -30.61 -10.33 60.32
CA PRO A 460 -31.64 -10.96 59.50
C PRO A 460 -31.50 -12.48 59.52
N GLY A 461 -32.59 -13.18 59.88
CA GLY A 461 -32.66 -14.63 59.68
C GLY A 461 -33.02 -14.97 58.22
N ARG A 462 -32.09 -15.59 57.47
CA ARG A 462 -32.32 -16.43 56.27
C ARG A 462 -32.38 -15.80 54.86
N TRP A 463 -32.26 -14.49 54.66
CA TRP A 463 -32.26 -13.93 53.29
C TRP A 463 -30.94 -14.19 52.54
N MET A 464 -29.80 -14.24 53.25
CA MET A 464 -28.48 -14.41 52.63
C MET A 464 -28.27 -15.83 52.07
N GLN A 465 -28.88 -16.85 52.67
CA GLN A 465 -28.90 -18.22 52.12
C GLN A 465 -29.56 -18.26 50.73
N ARG A 466 -30.56 -17.41 50.47
CA ARG A 466 -31.26 -17.34 49.18
C ARG A 466 -30.50 -16.50 48.15
N LEU A 467 -29.80 -15.46 48.58
CA LEU A 467 -28.87 -14.70 47.73
C LEU A 467 -27.69 -15.55 47.29
N ALA A 468 -27.10 -16.32 48.20
CA ALA A 468 -26.00 -17.24 47.92
C ALA A 468 -26.43 -18.48 47.09
N GLN A 469 -27.72 -18.87 47.11
CA GLN A 469 -28.27 -19.91 46.22
C GLN A 469 -28.62 -19.37 44.84
N ALA A 470 -29.16 -18.15 44.73
CA ALA A 470 -29.36 -17.47 43.44
C ALA A 470 -28.04 -17.13 42.74
N SER A 471 -26.92 -17.14 43.46
CA SER A 471 -25.59 -16.86 42.96
C SER A 471 -24.91 -18.10 42.34
N LYS A 472 -25.29 -19.33 42.70
CA LYS A 472 -24.54 -20.54 42.32
C LYS A 472 -24.88 -21.13 40.95
N ASP A 473 -26.00 -20.74 40.32
CA ASP A 473 -26.49 -21.44 39.12
C ASP A 473 -26.22 -20.66 37.82
N SER A 474 -25.35 -21.21 36.98
CA SER A 474 -25.06 -20.73 35.62
C SER A 474 -26.21 -21.04 34.65
N VAL A 475 -26.75 -20.02 33.98
CA VAL A 475 -27.41 -19.97 32.65
C VAL A 475 -28.57 -20.97 32.34
N GLY A 476 -28.85 -21.99 33.15
CA GLY A 476 -29.70 -23.13 32.76
C GLY A 476 -31.11 -23.21 33.35
N TYR A 477 -31.46 -22.47 34.41
CA TYR A 477 -32.77 -22.64 35.06
C TYR A 477 -33.35 -21.32 35.60
N ALA A 478 -33.82 -20.46 34.69
CA ALA A 478 -34.56 -19.24 35.04
C ALA A 478 -36.01 -19.49 35.54
N THR A 479 -36.46 -20.75 35.64
CA THR A 479 -37.85 -21.10 36.00
C THR A 479 -38.05 -21.54 37.45
N SER A 480 -36.99 -21.75 38.24
CA SER A 480 -37.12 -22.16 39.66
C SER A 480 -37.29 -20.97 40.64
N TRP A 481 -37.15 -19.73 40.16
CA TRP A 481 -37.32 -18.49 40.94
C TRP A 481 -38.79 -18.19 41.33
N MET A 482 -39.77 -18.94 40.83
CA MET A 482 -41.22 -18.76 41.06
C MET A 482 -41.73 -19.19 42.45
N LYS A 483 -41.00 -18.89 43.53
CA LYS A 483 -41.53 -18.98 44.90
C LYS A 483 -41.16 -17.75 45.76
N MET A 484 -41.04 -16.58 45.12
CA MET A 484 -41.18 -15.31 45.83
C MET A 484 -42.68 -14.98 45.97
N PRO A 485 -43.14 -14.40 47.10
CA PRO A 485 -44.49 -13.87 47.21
C PRO A 485 -44.75 -12.82 46.11
N SER A 486 -45.92 -12.86 45.45
CA SER A 486 -46.28 -12.01 44.31
C SER A 486 -46.07 -10.51 44.55
N TRP A 487 -46.32 -10.02 45.78
CA TRP A 487 -46.13 -8.62 46.16
C TRP A 487 -44.68 -8.13 46.11
N MET A 488 -43.69 -9.03 46.14
CA MET A 488 -42.26 -8.69 46.05
C MET A 488 -41.77 -8.67 44.59
N LEU A 489 -42.38 -9.48 43.73
CA LEU A 489 -42.13 -9.50 42.27
C LEU A 489 -42.71 -8.25 41.60
N ASP A 490 -43.93 -7.84 41.97
CA ASP A 490 -44.57 -6.65 41.40
C ASP A 490 -43.78 -5.38 41.73
N ARG A 491 -43.34 -5.22 42.99
CA ARG A 491 -42.47 -4.09 43.38
C ARG A 491 -41.05 -4.18 42.83
N GLY A 492 -40.49 -5.38 42.70
CA GLY A 492 -39.16 -5.59 42.13
C GLY A 492 -39.09 -5.20 40.65
N ASN A 493 -40.12 -5.55 39.87
CA ASN A 493 -40.23 -5.18 38.46
C ASN A 493 -40.50 -3.68 38.26
N GLU A 494 -41.35 -3.06 39.09
CA GLU A 494 -41.58 -1.61 39.06
C GLU A 494 -40.32 -0.82 39.43
N VAL A 495 -39.57 -1.25 40.44
CA VAL A 495 -38.29 -0.63 40.86
C VAL A 495 -37.20 -0.87 39.81
N GLY A 496 -37.15 -2.06 39.19
CA GLY A 496 -36.22 -2.38 38.09
C GLY A 496 -36.47 -1.53 36.84
N GLN A 497 -37.74 -1.36 36.44
CA GLN A 497 -38.13 -0.47 35.33
C GLN A 497 -37.87 1.01 35.64
N TRP A 498 -38.10 1.42 36.89
CA TRP A 498 -37.79 2.79 37.35
C TRP A 498 -36.29 3.07 37.36
N ALA A 499 -35.48 2.16 37.92
CA ALA A 499 -34.01 2.23 37.92
C ALA A 499 -33.48 2.26 36.48
N ARG A 500 -34.02 1.41 35.59
CA ARG A 500 -33.71 1.38 34.15
C ARG A 500 -33.97 2.73 33.47
N SER A 501 -35.12 3.35 33.74
CA SER A 501 -35.48 4.64 33.12
C SER A 501 -34.56 5.79 33.55
N ARG A 502 -34.03 5.74 34.78
CA ARG A 502 -33.11 6.74 35.33
C ARG A 502 -31.66 6.51 34.91
N LEU A 503 -31.25 5.25 34.86
CA LEU A 503 -29.95 4.81 34.35
C LEU A 503 -29.81 5.08 32.84
N GLN A 504 -30.89 4.88 32.06
CA GLN A 504 -30.94 5.27 30.65
C GLN A 504 -30.93 6.80 30.45
N ARG A 505 -31.45 7.57 31.42
CA ARG A 505 -31.38 9.04 31.44
C ARG A 505 -30.08 9.60 32.02
N GLY A 506 -29.17 8.76 32.52
CA GLY A 506 -27.89 9.16 33.12
C GLY A 506 -27.99 9.82 34.51
N GLU A 507 -29.16 9.78 35.16
CA GLU A 507 -29.42 10.46 36.43
C GLU A 507 -28.88 9.72 37.68
N SER A 508 -28.59 8.41 37.59
CA SER A 508 -28.21 7.59 38.76
C SER A 508 -27.17 6.49 38.46
N GLY A 509 -26.27 6.76 37.51
CA GLY A 509 -25.27 5.81 37.00
C GLY A 509 -25.26 5.75 35.48
N LYS A 510 -24.20 5.16 34.91
CA LYS A 510 -24.00 5.06 33.46
C LYS A 510 -24.00 3.60 33.03
N VAL A 511 -24.89 3.28 32.10
CA VAL A 511 -25.00 1.96 31.47
C VAL A 511 -24.13 1.95 30.22
N VAL A 512 -23.23 0.99 30.12
CA VAL A 512 -22.29 0.86 29.00
C VAL A 512 -22.61 -0.41 28.24
N THR A 513 -23.20 -0.24 27.07
CA THR A 513 -23.38 -1.28 26.05
C THR A 513 -22.22 -1.22 25.05
N ALA A 514 -22.08 -2.23 24.18
CA ALA A 514 -21.07 -2.21 23.12
C ALA A 514 -21.23 -0.98 22.20
N ASP A 515 -22.47 -0.58 21.86
CA ASP A 515 -22.72 0.62 21.05
C ASP A 515 -22.23 1.90 21.73
N VAL A 516 -22.48 2.04 23.03
CA VAL A 516 -22.03 3.17 23.83
C VAL A 516 -20.50 3.21 23.94
N LEU A 517 -19.85 2.04 24.03
CA LEU A 517 -18.38 1.92 24.02
C LEU A 517 -17.80 2.33 22.65
N VAL A 518 -18.43 1.89 21.56
CA VAL A 518 -18.06 2.30 20.18
C VAL A 518 -18.20 3.81 20.00
N ASP A 519 -19.29 4.42 20.48
CA ASP A 519 -19.49 5.87 20.37
C ASP A 519 -18.47 6.66 21.19
N ALA A 520 -18.06 6.15 22.35
CA ALA A 520 -16.99 6.78 23.13
C ALA A 520 -15.62 6.63 22.46
N LEU A 521 -15.33 5.48 21.84
CA LEU A 521 -14.13 5.31 21.02
C LEU A 521 -14.12 6.31 19.86
N ALA A 522 -15.24 6.44 19.12
CA ALA A 522 -15.38 7.40 18.02
C ALA A 522 -15.18 8.85 18.48
N LYS A 523 -15.70 9.23 19.65
CA LYS A 523 -15.53 10.57 20.23
C LYS A 523 -14.05 10.92 20.48
N TRP A 524 -13.26 9.95 20.94
CA TRP A 524 -11.86 10.18 21.29
C TRP A 524 -10.89 9.93 20.13
N ASP A 525 -11.29 9.12 19.15
CA ASP A 525 -10.53 8.83 17.92
C ASP A 525 -10.58 10.00 16.92
N LYS A 526 -9.97 11.13 17.30
CA LYS A 526 -9.89 12.34 16.46
C LYS A 526 -9.12 12.13 15.16
N GLU A 527 -8.21 11.15 15.12
CA GLU A 527 -7.42 10.80 13.93
C GLU A 527 -8.17 9.83 13.00
N GLY A 528 -9.33 9.31 13.41
CA GLY A 528 -10.16 8.40 12.61
C GLY A 528 -9.49 7.05 12.33
N ILE A 529 -8.63 6.58 13.23
CA ILE A 529 -7.85 5.34 13.09
C ILE A 529 -8.78 4.13 13.01
N LEU A 530 -9.85 4.09 13.82
CA LEU A 530 -10.84 3.02 13.88
C LEU A 530 -11.89 3.12 12.75
N LYS A 531 -11.88 4.21 11.97
CA LYS A 531 -12.78 4.45 10.81
C LYS A 531 -14.28 4.29 11.11
N LEU A 532 -14.68 4.57 12.36
CA LEU A 532 -16.04 4.33 12.87
C LEU A 532 -17.13 5.18 12.19
N ASP A 533 -16.74 6.25 11.50
CA ASP A 533 -17.64 7.17 10.79
C ASP A 533 -17.88 6.81 9.32
N LEU A 534 -17.04 5.96 8.72
CA LEU A 534 -16.96 5.80 7.26
C LEU A 534 -17.56 4.48 6.74
N ARG A 535 -17.50 3.38 7.52
CA ARG A 535 -17.88 2.04 7.04
C ARG A 535 -18.68 1.26 8.09
N ARG A 536 -19.90 0.83 7.71
CA ARG A 536 -20.78 0.01 8.59
C ARG A 536 -20.13 -1.31 9.04
N GLN A 537 -19.33 -1.93 8.18
CA GLN A 537 -18.71 -3.23 8.47
C GLN A 537 -17.58 -3.12 9.52
N GLU A 538 -16.76 -2.08 9.43
CA GLU A 538 -15.69 -1.81 10.42
C GLU A 538 -16.32 -1.49 11.78
N ARG A 539 -17.35 -0.65 11.81
CA ARG A 539 -18.12 -0.36 13.03
C ARG A 539 -18.69 -1.63 13.68
N GLU A 540 -19.25 -2.55 12.90
CA GLU A 540 -19.81 -3.81 13.42
C GLU A 540 -18.71 -4.74 13.98
N THR A 541 -17.57 -4.79 13.30
CA THR A 541 -16.41 -5.59 13.76
C THR A 541 -15.89 -5.07 15.10
N ILE A 542 -15.71 -3.75 15.22
CA ILE A 542 -15.31 -3.12 16.48
C ILE A 542 -16.40 -3.27 17.56
N ARG A 543 -17.69 -3.16 17.20
CA ARG A 543 -18.81 -3.41 18.12
C ARG A 543 -18.76 -4.83 18.69
N SER A 544 -18.45 -5.83 17.86
CA SER A 544 -18.30 -7.22 18.32
C SER A 544 -17.13 -7.38 19.30
N ALA A 545 -15.99 -6.73 19.05
CA ALA A 545 -14.84 -6.71 19.95
C ALA A 545 -15.18 -6.03 21.29
N CYS A 546 -15.87 -4.89 21.24
CA CYS A 546 -16.41 -4.21 22.43
C CYS A 546 -17.35 -5.12 23.24
N GLN A 547 -18.21 -5.88 22.58
CA GLN A 547 -19.12 -6.80 23.25
C GLN A 547 -18.38 -7.94 23.95
N ARG A 548 -17.40 -8.56 23.27
CA ARG A 548 -16.52 -9.59 23.87
C ARG A 548 -15.73 -9.03 25.05
N ALA A 549 -15.19 -7.82 24.91
CA ALA A 549 -14.46 -7.15 25.97
C ALA A 549 -15.33 -6.95 27.22
N ILE A 550 -16.59 -6.53 27.05
CA ILE A 550 -17.55 -6.39 28.16
C ILE A 550 -17.82 -7.75 28.82
N THR A 551 -18.10 -8.79 28.03
CA THR A 551 -18.37 -10.14 28.56
C THR A 551 -17.18 -10.68 29.35
N ARG A 552 -15.98 -10.54 28.79
CA ARG A 552 -14.73 -11.01 29.39
C ARG A 552 -14.39 -10.26 30.67
N PHE A 553 -14.50 -8.93 30.66
CA PHE A 553 -14.30 -8.11 31.85
C PHE A 553 -15.26 -8.49 32.99
N GLN A 554 -16.53 -8.78 32.69
CA GLN A 554 -17.49 -9.24 33.71
C GLN A 554 -17.17 -10.61 34.30
N ALA A 555 -16.58 -11.50 33.50
CA ALA A 555 -16.23 -12.85 33.92
C ALA A 555 -14.92 -12.88 34.73
N GLU A 556 -13.92 -12.10 34.33
CA GLU A 556 -12.54 -12.19 34.84
C GLU A 556 -12.20 -11.10 35.87
N SER A 557 -12.94 -9.98 35.95
CA SER A 557 -12.62 -8.93 36.93
C SER A 557 -12.89 -9.41 38.36
N SER A 558 -11.82 -9.60 39.13
CA SER A 558 -11.86 -9.93 40.55
C SER A 558 -11.60 -8.67 41.39
N THR A 559 -12.59 -7.77 41.49
CA THR A 559 -12.43 -6.58 42.33
C THR A 559 -12.68 -6.91 43.80
N GLN A 560 -11.68 -6.71 44.65
CA GLN A 560 -11.82 -6.79 46.11
C GLN A 560 -11.85 -5.39 46.70
N LEU A 561 -12.95 -5.03 47.35
CA LEU A 561 -13.03 -3.82 48.17
C LEU A 561 -12.33 -4.07 49.50
N ASP A 562 -11.70 -3.04 50.08
CA ASP A 562 -11.09 -3.15 51.41
C ASP A 562 -12.19 -3.45 52.45
N PRO A 563 -12.20 -4.65 53.07
CA PRO A 563 -13.27 -5.06 53.96
C PRO A 563 -13.43 -4.13 55.17
N ARG A 564 -12.34 -3.50 55.65
CA ARG A 564 -12.39 -2.57 56.78
C ARG A 564 -13.09 -1.28 56.40
N GLN A 565 -12.90 -0.81 55.18
CA GLN A 565 -13.49 0.44 54.70
C GLN A 565 -14.97 0.28 54.38
N VAL A 566 -15.34 -0.86 53.76
CA VAL A 566 -16.74 -1.20 53.51
C VAL A 566 -17.49 -1.32 54.85
N ASP A 567 -16.89 -1.88 55.91
CA ASP A 567 -17.53 -1.94 57.23
C ASP A 567 -17.78 -0.58 57.86
N GLN A 568 -16.81 0.31 57.78
CA GLN A 568 -16.99 1.66 58.32
C GLN A 568 -18.10 2.41 57.60
N LEU A 569 -18.21 2.21 56.28
CA LEU A 569 -19.31 2.74 55.47
C LEU A 569 -20.66 2.17 55.88
N THR A 570 -20.76 0.84 56.03
CA THR A 570 -22.01 0.16 56.37
C THR A 570 -22.46 0.44 57.82
N LEU A 571 -21.52 0.58 58.77
CA LEU A 571 -21.81 1.05 60.13
C LEU A 571 -22.45 2.44 60.14
N ARG A 572 -21.87 3.41 59.42
CA ARG A 572 -22.43 4.78 59.33
C ARG A 572 -23.81 4.80 58.69
N LEU A 573 -24.06 3.94 57.70
CA LEU A 573 -25.39 3.77 57.09
C LEU A 573 -26.44 3.33 58.13
N TRP A 574 -26.09 2.40 59.02
CA TRP A 574 -26.98 1.96 60.11
C TRP A 574 -27.21 3.03 61.18
N GLU A 575 -26.18 3.82 61.49
CA GLU A 575 -26.25 4.92 62.47
C GLU A 575 -27.20 6.04 62.03
N GLN A 576 -27.21 6.36 60.74
CA GLN A 576 -28.03 7.45 60.16
C GLN A 576 -29.50 7.06 59.89
N MET A 577 -29.94 5.84 60.23
CA MET A 577 -31.32 5.42 60.02
C MET A 577 -32.31 6.09 61.01
N PRO A 578 -33.40 6.73 60.51
CA PRO A 578 -34.37 7.43 61.36
C PRO A 578 -35.18 6.50 62.28
N MET A 579 -35.41 6.95 63.52
CA MET A 579 -36.07 6.20 64.60
C MET A 579 -37.48 5.70 64.27
N SER A 580 -38.26 6.45 63.47
CA SER A 580 -39.63 6.05 63.07
C SER A 580 -39.65 4.81 62.16
N LYS A 581 -38.56 4.52 61.45
CA LYS A 581 -38.43 3.32 60.60
C LYS A 581 -37.69 2.16 61.25
N ARG A 582 -36.92 2.39 62.33
CA ARG A 582 -36.39 1.32 63.21
C ARG A 582 -37.52 0.47 63.80
N ILE A 583 -38.70 1.07 64.00
CA ILE A 583 -39.90 0.41 64.52
C ILE A 583 -40.61 -0.39 63.41
N LEU A 584 -40.69 0.14 62.19
CA LEU A 584 -41.31 -0.54 61.04
C LEU A 584 -40.46 -1.72 60.52
N SER A 585 -39.13 -1.62 60.60
CA SER A 585 -38.20 -2.71 60.27
C SER A 585 -38.21 -3.88 61.27
N GLY A 586 -38.85 -3.71 62.43
CA GLY A 586 -39.16 -4.84 63.32
C GLY A 586 -40.20 -5.82 62.71
N VAL A 587 -40.93 -5.38 61.67
CA VAL A 587 -41.98 -6.16 60.99
C VAL A 587 -41.69 -6.39 59.51
N ALA A 588 -40.96 -5.48 58.83
CA ALA A 588 -40.55 -5.67 57.44
C ALA A 588 -39.23 -6.44 57.34
N PRO A 589 -39.14 -7.53 56.55
CA PRO A 589 -37.88 -8.22 56.36
C PRO A 589 -36.87 -7.29 55.69
N ALA A 590 -35.62 -7.32 56.16
CA ALA A 590 -34.48 -6.56 55.63
C ALA A 590 -34.38 -6.57 54.09
N GLY A 591 -34.92 -7.59 53.41
CA GLY A 591 -35.03 -7.65 51.95
C GLY A 591 -35.73 -6.46 51.28
N VAL A 592 -36.63 -5.72 51.96
CA VAL A 592 -37.24 -4.49 51.41
C VAL A 592 -36.26 -3.32 51.40
N LEU A 593 -35.33 -3.27 52.36
CA LEU A 593 -34.29 -2.23 52.42
C LEU A 593 -33.19 -2.45 51.37
N PHE A 594 -33.00 -3.70 50.94
CA PHE A 594 -31.89 -4.12 50.08
C PHE A 594 -32.31 -4.60 48.68
N ALA A 595 -33.61 -4.60 48.37
CA ALA A 595 -34.14 -4.76 47.01
C ALA A 595 -33.44 -3.87 45.94
N PRO A 596 -32.99 -2.63 46.23
CA PRO A 596 -32.23 -1.82 45.29
C PRO A 596 -30.92 -2.45 44.79
N LEU A 597 -30.13 -3.03 45.70
CA LEU A 597 -28.85 -3.67 45.37
C LEU A 597 -29.08 -4.94 44.55
N LEU A 598 -30.15 -5.68 44.87
CA LEU A 598 -30.61 -6.83 44.10
C LEU A 598 -31.08 -6.45 42.70
N ALA A 599 -31.80 -5.33 42.56
CA ALA A 599 -32.26 -4.84 41.26
C ALA A 599 -31.08 -4.50 40.34
N VAL A 600 -29.98 -3.94 40.88
CA VAL A 600 -28.76 -3.67 40.10
C VAL A 600 -28.13 -4.95 39.55
N ILE A 601 -28.13 -6.04 40.32
CA ILE A 601 -27.64 -7.36 39.85
C ILE A 601 -28.52 -7.92 38.73
N MET A 602 -29.81 -7.59 38.69
CA MET A 602 -30.77 -8.09 37.69
C MET A 602 -30.69 -7.35 36.34
N ILE A 603 -30.07 -6.17 36.30
CA ILE A 603 -29.97 -5.33 35.10
C ILE A 603 -29.47 -6.09 33.85
N PRO A 604 -28.41 -6.92 33.90
CA PRO A 604 -27.92 -7.63 32.71
C PRO A 604 -28.92 -8.63 32.12
N LEU A 605 -29.83 -9.20 32.93
CA LEU A 605 -30.83 -10.17 32.47
C LEU A 605 -31.99 -9.48 31.72
N ASP A 606 -32.31 -8.24 32.08
CA ASP A 606 -33.45 -7.48 31.55
C ASP A 606 -33.15 -6.74 30.22
N PHE A 607 -31.92 -6.80 29.71
CA PHE A 607 -31.51 -6.27 28.40
C PHE A 607 -31.54 -7.32 27.27
N GLY A 608 -32.22 -8.46 27.47
CA GLY A 608 -32.45 -9.44 26.41
C GLY A 608 -31.24 -10.34 26.09
N GLY A 609 -30.37 -10.58 27.08
CA GLY A 609 -29.25 -11.52 26.97
C GLY A 609 -27.92 -10.92 26.51
N SER A 610 -27.85 -9.63 26.18
CA SER A 610 -26.59 -8.92 25.89
C SER A 610 -25.90 -8.46 27.19
N SER A 611 -24.59 -8.70 27.33
CA SER A 611 -23.82 -8.27 28.50
C SER A 611 -23.65 -6.74 28.52
N VAL A 612 -23.92 -6.11 29.67
CA VAL A 612 -23.91 -4.64 29.86
C VAL A 612 -23.18 -4.28 31.15
N LEU A 613 -22.30 -3.26 31.14
CA LEU A 613 -21.66 -2.75 32.35
C LEU A 613 -22.48 -1.62 32.98
N VAL A 614 -22.51 -1.55 34.31
CA VAL A 614 -23.14 -0.46 35.05
C VAL A 614 -22.07 0.19 35.92
N PHE A 615 -21.78 1.46 35.67
CA PHE A 615 -20.90 2.28 36.50
C PHE A 615 -21.75 3.19 37.37
N ALA A 616 -21.62 3.07 38.67
CA ALA A 616 -22.36 3.87 39.63
C ALA A 616 -21.54 4.03 40.91
N SER A 617 -21.56 5.23 41.49
CA SER A 617 -21.06 5.41 42.85
C SER A 617 -21.87 4.58 43.84
N LEU A 618 -21.30 4.27 45.00
CA LEU A 618 -22.03 3.54 46.05
C LEU A 618 -23.31 4.29 46.46
N LYS A 619 -23.23 5.62 46.47
CA LYS A 619 -24.37 6.51 46.71
C LYS A 619 -25.46 6.27 45.67
N GLU A 620 -25.11 6.33 44.39
CA GLU A 620 -26.04 6.12 43.25
C GLU A 620 -26.67 4.73 43.25
N LEU A 621 -25.91 3.69 43.60
CA LEU A 621 -26.44 2.32 43.74
C LEU A 621 -27.51 2.21 44.83
N LEU A 622 -27.33 2.91 45.94
CA LEU A 622 -28.30 2.97 47.02
C LEU A 622 -29.51 3.88 46.67
N PHE A 623 -29.32 4.90 45.83
CA PHE A 623 -30.39 5.76 45.31
C PHE A 623 -31.27 5.06 44.26
N ALA A 624 -30.67 4.29 43.36
CA ALA A 624 -31.30 3.80 42.13
C ALA A 624 -32.44 2.78 42.34
N GLY A 625 -32.58 2.18 43.52
CA GLY A 625 -33.74 1.32 43.81
C GLY A 625 -34.67 1.81 44.92
N ALA A 626 -34.45 2.99 45.48
CA ALA A 626 -35.22 3.42 46.64
C ALA A 626 -36.45 4.26 46.28
N ALA A 627 -37.64 3.71 46.53
CA ALA A 627 -38.89 4.46 46.72
C ALA A 627 -38.83 5.34 48.02
N GLY A 628 -37.90 6.30 48.07
CA GLY A 628 -37.84 7.36 49.10
C GLY A 628 -36.70 7.30 50.13
N PHE A 629 -35.78 6.32 50.09
CA PHE A 629 -34.65 6.26 51.04
C PHE A 629 -33.43 7.10 50.63
N GLY A 630 -33.11 7.18 49.34
CA GLY A 630 -31.94 7.92 48.87
C GLY A 630 -32.02 9.43 49.14
N LEU A 631 -33.20 10.05 48.93
CA LEU A 631 -33.43 11.49 49.13
C LEU A 631 -33.10 11.99 50.56
N MET A 632 -33.07 11.10 51.56
CA MET A 632 -32.80 11.45 52.97
C MET A 632 -31.32 11.36 53.38
N LEU A 633 -30.50 10.55 52.70
CA LEU A 633 -29.04 10.51 52.92
C LEU A 633 -28.31 11.65 52.20
N ALA A 634 -29.03 12.45 51.41
CA ALA A 634 -28.50 13.60 50.68
C ALA A 634 -28.24 14.83 51.58
N SER A 635 -28.81 14.89 52.79
CA SER A 635 -28.70 16.06 53.67
C SER A 635 -27.48 16.06 54.61
N GLY A 636 -26.58 15.08 54.51
CA GLY A 636 -25.39 15.00 55.36
C GLY A 636 -24.09 14.89 54.54
N ASP A 637 -23.20 15.86 54.70
CA ASP A 637 -21.82 15.89 54.15
C ASP A 637 -20.87 14.79 54.71
N GLY A 638 -21.42 13.70 55.28
CA GLY A 638 -20.70 12.78 56.18
C GLY A 638 -20.30 11.41 55.61
N MET A 639 -20.40 11.16 54.30
CA MET A 639 -19.96 9.87 53.74
C MET A 639 -18.45 9.91 53.43
N PRO A 640 -17.64 8.96 53.95
CA PRO A 640 -16.19 9.01 53.82
C PRO A 640 -15.74 8.86 52.37
N GLN A 641 -14.96 9.82 51.90
CA GLN A 641 -14.47 10.00 50.52
C GLN A 641 -13.33 9.03 50.13
N MET A 642 -13.06 7.97 50.88
CA MET A 642 -11.74 7.30 50.86
C MET A 642 -11.72 5.81 50.47
N ALA A 643 -12.85 5.22 50.08
CA ALA A 643 -12.91 3.80 49.70
C ALA A 643 -13.08 3.52 48.20
N GLU A 644 -13.26 4.57 47.38
CA GLU A 644 -13.61 4.42 45.96
C GLU A 644 -12.41 4.61 45.01
N SER A 645 -11.21 4.98 45.48
CA SER A 645 -10.11 5.33 44.55
C SER A 645 -9.39 4.12 43.97
N GLU A 646 -8.62 3.36 44.74
CA GLU A 646 -7.69 2.35 44.16
C GLU A 646 -8.39 1.17 43.47
N SER A 647 -9.50 0.67 44.02
CA SER A 647 -10.27 -0.43 43.40
C SER A 647 -10.93 -0.02 42.09
N ALA A 648 -11.42 1.22 41.98
CA ALA A 648 -11.97 1.76 40.74
C ALA A 648 -10.88 1.99 39.69
N TRP A 649 -9.69 2.43 40.10
CA TRP A 649 -8.52 2.54 39.21
C TRP A 649 -8.05 1.18 38.70
N GLN A 650 -8.10 0.13 39.54
CA GLN A 650 -7.81 -1.23 39.10
C GLN A 650 -8.85 -1.75 38.11
N GLN A 651 -10.14 -1.54 38.36
CA GLN A 651 -11.22 -1.89 37.41
C GLN A 651 -11.06 -1.17 36.08
N LEU A 652 -10.67 0.11 36.11
CA LEU A 652 -10.39 0.87 34.89
C LEU A 652 -9.21 0.27 34.12
N SER A 653 -8.12 -0.09 34.81
CA SER A 653 -6.97 -0.74 34.17
C SER A 653 -7.36 -2.08 33.54
N ASP A 654 -8.14 -2.89 34.25
CA ASP A 654 -8.61 -4.19 33.77
C ASP A 654 -9.52 -4.06 32.54
N LEU A 655 -10.42 -3.08 32.52
CA LEU A 655 -11.27 -2.81 31.36
C LEU A 655 -10.44 -2.35 30.15
N VAL A 656 -9.48 -1.44 30.37
CA VAL A 656 -8.56 -0.97 29.31
C VAL A 656 -7.77 -2.13 28.74
N ALA A 657 -7.24 -3.00 29.60
CA ALA A 657 -6.45 -4.15 29.19
C ALA A 657 -7.26 -5.17 28.37
N VAL A 658 -8.48 -5.48 28.79
CA VAL A 658 -9.37 -6.38 28.06
C VAL A 658 -9.80 -5.78 26.71
N LEU A 659 -10.12 -4.48 26.65
CA LEU A 659 -10.47 -3.83 25.38
C LEU A 659 -9.26 -3.76 24.42
N THR A 660 -8.06 -3.56 24.96
CA THR A 660 -6.80 -3.59 24.20
C THR A 660 -6.57 -4.95 23.55
N ASP A 661 -6.74 -6.03 24.32
CA ASP A 661 -6.60 -7.41 23.82
C ASP A 661 -7.61 -7.73 22.71
N GLU A 662 -8.88 -7.37 22.91
CA GLU A 662 -9.97 -7.68 21.97
C GLU A 662 -9.89 -6.88 20.67
N LEU A 663 -9.17 -5.74 20.68
CA LEU A 663 -8.82 -4.96 19.50
C LEU A 663 -7.51 -5.43 18.83
N GLY A 664 -6.86 -6.47 19.36
CA GLY A 664 -5.66 -7.06 18.80
C GLY A 664 -4.38 -6.31 19.05
N LEU A 665 -4.35 -5.47 20.07
CA LEU A 665 -3.17 -4.71 20.47
C LEU A 665 -2.47 -5.41 21.64
N GLU A 666 -1.15 -5.40 21.63
CA GLU A 666 -0.35 -5.79 22.79
C GLU A 666 -0.48 -4.71 23.87
N ARG A 667 -0.70 -5.16 25.11
CA ARG A 667 -0.75 -4.29 26.28
C ARG A 667 0.61 -3.60 26.48
N LYS A 668 0.60 -2.36 26.98
CA LYS A 668 1.85 -1.68 27.31
C LYS A 668 2.58 -2.37 28.46
N SER A 669 3.91 -2.39 28.38
CA SER A 669 4.77 -2.91 29.44
C SER A 669 4.74 -2.00 30.67
N ALA A 670 5.13 -2.54 31.83
CA ALA A 670 5.23 -1.77 33.06
C ALA A 670 6.23 -0.59 32.98
N SER A 671 7.19 -0.65 32.06
CA SER A 671 8.16 0.43 31.79
C SER A 671 7.58 1.59 30.99
N GLU A 672 6.48 1.40 30.26
CA GLU A 672 5.82 2.46 29.48
C GLU A 672 4.30 2.46 29.77
N PRO A 673 3.88 2.80 31.00
CA PRO A 673 2.51 2.61 31.41
C PRO A 673 1.54 3.57 30.70
N THR A 674 0.28 3.18 30.62
CA THR A 674 -0.76 4.02 30.03
C THR A 674 -1.14 5.15 31.00
N HIS A 675 -1.11 6.39 30.50
CA HIS A 675 -1.52 7.58 31.25
C HIS A 675 -2.90 8.03 30.80
N VAL A 676 -3.73 8.46 31.76
CA VAL A 676 -5.03 9.08 31.50
C VAL A 676 -5.08 10.48 32.08
N VAL A 677 -5.79 11.37 31.39
CA VAL A 677 -5.92 12.78 31.76
C VAL A 677 -7.24 12.99 32.49
N LEU A 678 -7.14 13.56 33.69
CA LEU A 678 -8.25 13.78 34.61
C LEU A 678 -8.26 15.26 35.03
N GLY A 679 -8.96 16.09 34.25
CA GLY A 679 -8.92 17.54 34.40
C GLY A 679 -7.52 18.08 34.10
N THR A 680 -6.87 18.70 35.09
CA THR A 680 -5.49 19.21 35.00
C THR A 680 -4.42 18.21 35.46
N HIS A 681 -4.81 17.02 35.94
CA HIS A 681 -3.88 16.02 36.48
C HIS A 681 -3.77 14.81 35.54
N SER A 682 -2.60 14.19 35.47
CA SER A 682 -2.38 12.92 34.79
C SER A 682 -2.16 11.83 35.81
N ARG A 683 -2.80 10.67 35.63
CA ARG A 683 -2.58 9.48 36.47
C ARG A 683 -2.17 8.29 35.60
N THR A 684 -1.21 7.55 36.10
CA THR A 684 -0.74 6.29 35.51
C THR A 684 -1.66 5.14 35.92
N LEU A 685 -2.11 4.35 34.95
CA LEU A 685 -2.88 3.12 35.22
C LEU A 685 -1.96 2.03 35.77
N ALA A 686 -2.42 1.28 36.77
CA ALA A 686 -1.73 0.11 37.31
C ALA A 686 -1.69 -1.03 36.28
N ALA A 687 -0.88 -2.06 36.49
CA ALA A 687 -0.94 -3.28 35.67
C ALA A 687 -2.29 -3.99 35.89
N SER A 688 -2.85 -4.55 34.83
CA SER A 688 -4.10 -5.31 34.93
C SER A 688 -3.89 -6.63 35.69
N SER A 689 -4.92 -7.00 36.46
CA SER A 689 -5.00 -8.28 37.18
C SER A 689 -5.45 -9.45 36.28
N ILE A 690 -5.97 -9.13 35.09
CA ILE A 690 -6.51 -10.08 34.12
C ILE A 690 -5.38 -10.59 33.22
N GLU A 691 -5.31 -11.89 32.93
CA GLU A 691 -4.28 -12.45 32.04
C GLU A 691 -4.41 -11.91 30.60
N PRO A 692 -3.29 -11.74 29.86
CA PRO A 692 -3.34 -11.32 28.46
C PRO A 692 -3.89 -12.40 27.54
N MET A 693 -4.68 -11.99 26.54
CA MET A 693 -5.18 -12.88 25.50
C MET A 693 -4.05 -13.32 24.56
N LYS A 694 -4.01 -14.62 24.20
CA LYS A 694 -2.93 -15.17 23.35
C LYS A 694 -3.20 -15.08 21.85
N GLN A 695 -4.46 -14.92 21.42
CA GLN A 695 -4.84 -14.83 20.00
C GLN A 695 -6.00 -13.86 19.84
N PRO A 696 -5.81 -12.68 19.24
CA PRO A 696 -6.89 -11.73 19.04
C PRO A 696 -7.80 -12.13 17.87
N GLU A 697 -9.11 -11.93 18.02
CA GLU A 697 -10.12 -12.20 16.97
C GLU A 697 -10.36 -10.98 16.05
N CYS A 698 -9.89 -9.79 16.45
CA CYS A 698 -10.00 -8.55 15.69
C CYS A 698 -8.65 -7.84 15.70
N CYS A 699 -8.26 -7.27 14.56
CA CYS A 699 -7.08 -6.42 14.45
C CYS A 699 -7.47 -5.10 13.78
N VAL A 700 -6.95 -3.99 14.30
CA VAL A 700 -7.18 -2.68 13.70
C VAL A 700 -6.24 -2.50 12.50
N ASP A 701 -6.82 -2.30 11.32
CA ASP A 701 -6.07 -2.16 10.07
C ASP A 701 -5.00 -1.07 10.16
N GLY A 702 -3.75 -1.45 9.86
CA GLY A 702 -2.61 -0.53 9.83
C GLY A 702 -2.17 -0.03 11.20
N VAL A 703 -2.53 -0.76 12.25
CA VAL A 703 -1.94 -0.64 13.59
C VAL A 703 -1.29 -1.98 13.91
N PRO A 704 0.02 -2.01 14.22
CA PRO A 704 0.70 -3.24 14.55
C PRO A 704 0.22 -3.73 15.91
N SER A 705 0.31 -5.04 16.17
CA SER A 705 0.03 -5.57 17.50
C SER A 705 0.97 -4.96 18.54
N ASN A 706 2.24 -4.75 18.18
CA ASN A 706 3.27 -4.21 19.06
C ASN A 706 4.12 -3.12 18.40
N LEU A 707 4.93 -2.43 19.19
CA LEU A 707 5.84 -1.41 18.66
C LEU A 707 6.87 -2.07 17.73
N ARG A 708 6.86 -1.63 16.47
CA ARG A 708 7.85 -2.06 15.48
C ARG A 708 9.18 -1.37 15.73
N ALA A 709 10.28 -2.09 15.59
CA ALA A 709 11.61 -1.52 15.60
C ALA A 709 11.76 -0.53 14.43
N THR A 710 12.23 0.68 14.70
CA THR A 710 12.45 1.71 13.67
C THR A 710 13.75 1.48 12.88
N GLN A 711 14.66 0.66 13.41
CA GLN A 711 15.91 0.28 12.76
C GLN A 711 16.10 -1.23 12.88
N ALA A 712 16.35 -1.88 11.74
CA ALA A 712 16.63 -3.30 11.69
C ALA A 712 18.03 -3.52 11.06
N PRO A 713 18.91 -4.35 11.66
CA PRO A 713 20.24 -4.64 11.12
C PRO A 713 20.23 -5.18 9.68
N VAL A 714 19.14 -5.83 9.29
CA VAL A 714 18.92 -6.34 7.93
C VAL A 714 18.82 -5.19 6.92
N TRP A 715 18.27 -4.04 7.31
CA TRP A 715 18.16 -2.87 6.42
C TRP A 715 19.52 -2.23 6.16
N ASP A 716 20.35 -2.08 7.20
CA ASP A 716 21.73 -1.62 7.04
C ASP A 716 22.56 -2.63 6.23
N CYS A 717 22.23 -3.92 6.30
CA CYS A 717 22.86 -4.96 5.47
C CYS A 717 22.46 -4.78 4.00
N LEU A 718 21.18 -4.61 3.74
CA LEU A 718 20.61 -4.43 2.41
C LEU A 718 21.12 -3.15 1.75
N GLU A 719 21.23 -2.03 2.48
CA GLU A 719 21.88 -0.80 1.99
C GLU A 719 23.35 -1.02 1.64
N ARG A 720 24.12 -1.68 2.52
CA ARG A 720 25.53 -2.01 2.24
C ARG A 720 25.70 -2.95 1.05
N ASN A 721 24.80 -3.92 0.88
CA ASN A 721 24.85 -4.84 -0.25
C ASN A 721 24.47 -4.15 -1.56
N LEU A 722 23.51 -3.22 -1.54
CA LEU A 722 23.22 -2.34 -2.68
C LEU A 722 24.42 -1.47 -3.06
N ASP A 723 25.13 -0.93 -2.07
CA ASP A 723 26.36 -0.16 -2.31
C ASP A 723 27.46 -1.02 -2.94
N ARG A 724 27.67 -2.23 -2.43
CA ARG A 724 28.64 -3.20 -2.97
C ARG A 724 28.30 -3.61 -4.40
N LEU A 725 27.03 -3.88 -4.67
CA LEU A 725 26.55 -4.28 -5.99
C LEU A 725 26.88 -3.22 -7.06
N GLN A 726 26.73 -1.93 -6.73
CA GLN A 726 27.15 -0.85 -7.63
C GLN A 726 28.67 -0.72 -7.76
N GLN A 727 29.44 -0.94 -6.68
CA GLN A 727 30.90 -0.89 -6.74
C GLN A 727 31.50 -2.00 -7.61
N ASN A 728 30.83 -3.15 -7.69
CA ASN A 728 31.28 -4.31 -8.45
C ASN A 728 30.76 -4.35 -9.89
N THR A 729 30.01 -3.33 -10.33
CA THR A 729 29.51 -3.25 -11.71
C THR A 729 30.66 -2.89 -12.66
N PRO A 730 30.87 -3.64 -13.76
CA PRO A 730 31.94 -3.35 -14.71
C PRO A 730 31.68 -2.03 -15.45
N GLY A 731 32.64 -1.10 -15.42
CA GLY A 731 32.49 0.24 -16.00
C GLY A 731 33.17 1.36 -15.19
N ARG A 732 33.57 1.06 -13.94
CA ARG A 732 34.55 1.83 -13.17
C ARG A 732 35.93 1.19 -13.19
#